data_AF-A0A519DAP7-F1
#
_entry.id   AF-A0A519DAP7-F1
#
_cell.length_a   1.000
_cell.length_b   1.000
_cell.length_c   1.000
_cell.angle_alpha   90.00
_cell.angle_beta   90.00
_cell.angle_gamma   90.00
#
_symmetry.space_group_name_H-M   'P 1'
#
loop_
_entity.id
_entity.type
_entity.pdbx_description
1 polymer ?
#
loop_
_entity_poly.entity_id
_entity_poly.type
_entity_poly.pdbx_seq_one_letter_code
_entity_poly.pdbx_strand_id
1 'polypeptide(L)'
;MTEISYNTIHYNATEGVYFALIPMLNGTEVDSWTMERQDGLTDFSGYFVINSTTGIISGTPAQPLANNSYIVYAENDGGIAQFNISIEILLDTDSDGVADVFDDFSNEPTQTTDTDSDGYGDNLGGVLGDVCPSEWGNSTQDRFGCIDTDGDGWSDEGDVFAEISSQWNDTDNDGYGDNQTEGAEKIDWFIDNPTQWNDTDGDGWGDNYNLSLEDGRNSSWPGILNNSATQIDYFPLDSSQWNDTDDDGYGDNPSGYQADACPEVSGNSTIPVYGCIDSDGDGVRDVDDDFPTDASKSRDTDGDDFDDGEDDCWEVPGNSTIDRIGCPDSDGDGWSDAGDDLQNDSTQWNDTDGDGFGDRQTGNQPDACLAEVGNSTTPVFGCPDRDGDGVADSSDAFPDDKLRSGDEDDDGVGNNEDDCFNTPGTSTGMFNGTPSPEGMKGCPDQDNDGWADSEDEEPDDPQQVKDTTPPPISTLWNVSDEDFDGGVLLILLSHLGDDWDDLEEWDRPVSLKVRYSTNSISDCSGAVVNGPEEDALELDRPPSVIRFENLTDGQEYYLCLFISDIRGNEYILGPESAIPTINEAPLYNGGLTNEIAYIGELWILNLCDYFTDEETPCEELEVSSSTNRLGINSVNKSVSWRPTGTDA
;
A
#
# COMPACT_ATOMS: atom_id res chain seq x y z
N MET A 1 -18.12 -106.53 -104.79
CA MET A 1 -17.20 -105.39 -104.65
C MET A 1 -17.56 -104.74 -103.34
N THR A 2 -16.63 -104.73 -102.40
CA THR A 2 -16.79 -103.97 -101.16
C THR A 2 -16.64 -102.50 -101.50
N GLU A 3 -17.59 -101.69 -101.07
CA GLU A 3 -17.49 -100.23 -101.10
C GLU A 3 -17.25 -99.75 -99.67
N ILE A 4 -16.27 -98.87 -99.52
CA ILE A 4 -15.91 -98.26 -98.25
C ILE A 4 -16.17 -96.75 -98.33
N SER A 5 -16.72 -96.18 -97.27
CA SER A 5 -16.91 -94.75 -97.16
C SER A 5 -16.77 -94.28 -95.71
N TYR A 6 -16.54 -92.99 -95.56
CA TYR A 6 -16.61 -92.29 -94.28
C TYR A 6 -17.69 -91.19 -94.38
N ASN A 7 -18.13 -90.65 -93.24
CA ASN A 7 -19.19 -89.64 -93.20
C ASN A 7 -18.86 -88.39 -94.05
N THR A 8 -17.60 -87.98 -94.07
CA THR A 8 -17.07 -86.84 -94.83
C THR A 8 -15.70 -87.21 -95.42
N ILE A 9 -15.09 -86.29 -96.17
CA ILE A 9 -13.73 -86.44 -96.73
C ILE A 9 -12.70 -85.53 -96.03
N HIS A 10 -13.14 -84.66 -95.13
CA HIS A 10 -12.31 -83.72 -94.36
C HIS A 10 -12.70 -83.81 -92.88
N TYR A 11 -11.70 -83.94 -92.02
CA TYR A 11 -11.87 -84.07 -90.58
C TYR A 11 -10.87 -83.19 -89.83
N ASN A 12 -11.32 -82.60 -88.73
CA ASN A 12 -10.47 -81.91 -87.77
C ASN A 12 -10.39 -82.77 -86.51
N ALA A 13 -9.17 -83.06 -86.08
CA ALA A 13 -8.87 -83.60 -84.76
C ALA A 13 -8.25 -82.48 -83.92
N THR A 14 -8.37 -82.57 -82.59
CA THR A 14 -7.70 -81.67 -81.65
C THR A 14 -6.54 -82.42 -81.01
N GLU A 15 -5.40 -81.76 -80.84
CA GLU A 15 -4.28 -82.28 -80.06
C GLU A 15 -4.74 -82.71 -78.65
N GLY A 16 -4.20 -83.80 -78.11
CA GLY A 16 -4.56 -84.28 -76.76
C GLY A 16 -5.95 -84.92 -76.62
N VAL A 17 -6.87 -84.72 -77.58
CA VAL A 17 -8.24 -85.25 -77.55
C VAL A 17 -8.36 -86.58 -78.29
N TYR A 18 -9.07 -87.54 -77.72
CA TYR A 18 -9.33 -88.83 -78.39
C TYR A 18 -10.21 -88.62 -79.63
N PHE A 19 -9.69 -89.02 -80.78
CA PHE A 19 -10.34 -88.93 -82.07
C PHE A 19 -10.58 -90.33 -82.64
N ALA A 20 -11.76 -90.57 -83.22
CA ALA A 20 -12.09 -91.84 -83.87
C ALA A 20 -13.00 -91.66 -85.08
N LEU A 21 -12.66 -92.35 -86.18
CA LEU A 21 -13.45 -92.44 -87.40
C LEU A 21 -13.87 -93.89 -87.64
N ILE A 22 -15.17 -94.09 -87.80
CA ILE A 22 -15.75 -95.41 -88.04
C ILE A 22 -16.07 -95.51 -89.54
N PRO A 23 -15.54 -96.52 -90.26
CA PRO A 23 -15.86 -96.71 -91.67
C PRO A 23 -17.27 -97.25 -91.85
N MET A 24 -17.94 -96.84 -92.91
CA MET A 24 -19.19 -97.42 -93.39
C MET A 24 -18.89 -98.45 -94.48
N LEU A 25 -19.44 -99.66 -94.31
CA LEU A 25 -19.25 -100.76 -95.23
C LEU A 25 -20.53 -101.06 -95.99
N ASN A 26 -20.41 -101.18 -97.32
CA ASN A 26 -21.47 -101.70 -98.17
C ASN A 26 -20.91 -102.83 -99.05
N GLY A 27 -21.28 -104.08 -98.74
CA GLY A 27 -20.82 -105.26 -99.48
C GLY A 27 -20.36 -106.41 -98.59
N THR A 28 -19.33 -107.14 -99.03
CA THR A 28 -18.76 -108.30 -98.35
C THR A 28 -17.78 -107.88 -97.25
N GLU A 29 -17.60 -108.76 -96.26
CA GLU A 29 -16.67 -108.58 -95.14
C GLU A 29 -15.24 -108.28 -95.65
N VAL A 30 -14.50 -107.48 -94.88
CA VAL A 30 -13.13 -107.05 -95.17
C VAL A 30 -12.18 -107.88 -94.32
N ASP A 31 -11.16 -108.48 -94.96
CA ASP A 31 -10.18 -109.34 -94.28
C ASP A 31 -9.06 -108.53 -93.65
N SER A 32 -8.69 -107.39 -94.26
CA SER A 32 -7.68 -106.49 -93.70
C SER A 32 -7.90 -105.03 -94.09
N TRP A 33 -7.53 -104.14 -93.16
CA TRP A 33 -7.53 -102.69 -93.33
C TRP A 33 -6.14 -102.12 -93.20
N THR A 34 -5.78 -101.20 -94.09
CA THR A 34 -4.54 -100.43 -94.02
C THR A 34 -4.80 -98.97 -94.40
N MET A 35 -3.90 -98.08 -94.01
CA MET A 35 -3.99 -96.65 -94.30
C MET A 35 -2.61 -96.14 -94.72
N GLU A 36 -2.55 -95.31 -95.76
CA GLU A 36 -1.32 -94.69 -96.26
C GLU A 36 -1.49 -93.17 -96.37
N ARG A 37 -0.46 -92.40 -95.99
CA ARG A 37 -0.44 -90.94 -96.18
C ARG A 37 0.09 -90.61 -97.57
N GLN A 38 -0.55 -89.68 -98.28
CA GLN A 38 -0.24 -89.39 -99.69
C GLN A 38 1.13 -88.76 -99.96
N ASP A 39 1.86 -88.33 -98.92
CA ASP A 39 3.20 -87.77 -99.05
C ASP A 39 4.34 -88.78 -98.81
N GLY A 40 4.00 -90.07 -98.61
CA GLY A 40 4.96 -91.17 -98.59
C GLY A 40 5.67 -91.44 -97.26
N LEU A 41 5.24 -90.82 -96.16
CA LEU A 41 5.68 -91.19 -94.81
C LEU A 41 4.92 -92.42 -94.31
N THR A 42 5.65 -93.46 -93.91
CA THR A 42 5.09 -94.79 -93.55
C THR A 42 5.10 -95.06 -92.04
N ASP A 43 5.61 -94.14 -91.24
CA ASP A 43 5.60 -94.25 -89.77
C ASP A 43 4.44 -93.45 -89.17
N PHE A 44 3.42 -94.19 -88.73
CA PHE A 44 2.21 -93.65 -88.09
C PHE A 44 2.34 -93.55 -86.57
N SER A 45 3.50 -93.95 -86.00
CA SER A 45 3.67 -94.03 -84.56
C SER A 45 3.63 -92.63 -83.93
N GLY A 46 2.48 -92.27 -83.36
CA GLY A 46 2.31 -91.04 -82.59
C GLY A 46 1.02 -90.25 -82.82
N TYR A 47 0.22 -90.55 -83.85
CA TYR A 47 -1.02 -89.79 -84.12
C TYR A 47 -2.28 -90.66 -84.20
N PHE A 48 -2.39 -91.49 -85.24
CA PHE A 48 -3.58 -92.31 -85.49
C PHE A 48 -3.18 -93.73 -85.90
N VAL A 49 -3.99 -94.71 -85.51
CA VAL A 49 -3.82 -96.11 -85.88
C VAL A 49 -5.13 -96.60 -86.51
N ILE A 50 -5.02 -97.30 -87.64
CA ILE A 50 -6.15 -98.04 -88.21
C ILE A 50 -6.19 -99.45 -87.62
N ASN A 51 -7.34 -99.85 -87.09
CA ASN A 51 -7.56 -101.22 -86.65
C ASN A 51 -7.65 -102.14 -87.88
N SER A 52 -6.71 -103.08 -88.00
CA SER A 52 -6.60 -103.97 -89.16
C SER A 52 -7.82 -104.86 -89.40
N THR A 53 -8.70 -105.04 -88.41
CA THR A 53 -9.90 -105.87 -88.49
C THR A 53 -11.17 -105.05 -88.66
N THR A 54 -11.30 -103.90 -87.98
CA THR A 54 -12.53 -103.10 -88.00
C THR A 54 -12.48 -101.89 -88.93
N GLY A 55 -11.30 -101.47 -89.37
CA GLY A 55 -11.09 -100.26 -90.17
C GLY A 55 -11.31 -98.95 -89.42
N ILE A 56 -11.56 -99.01 -88.10
CA ILE A 56 -11.64 -97.83 -87.25
C ILE A 56 -10.28 -97.16 -87.20
N ILE A 57 -10.23 -95.88 -87.56
CA ILE A 57 -9.06 -95.03 -87.39
C ILE A 57 -9.24 -94.34 -86.05
N SER A 58 -8.32 -94.52 -85.10
CA SER A 58 -8.39 -93.82 -83.82
C SER A 58 -7.02 -93.50 -83.24
N GLY A 59 -6.99 -92.54 -82.32
CA GLY A 59 -5.78 -92.13 -81.62
C GLY A 59 -5.99 -90.85 -80.82
N THR A 60 -4.97 -90.48 -80.06
CA THR A 60 -4.87 -89.19 -79.37
C THR A 60 -3.62 -88.52 -79.92
N PRO A 61 -3.76 -87.58 -80.87
CA PRO A 61 -2.62 -86.94 -81.50
C PRO A 61 -1.86 -86.09 -80.47
N ALA A 62 -0.54 -86.20 -80.45
CA ALA A 62 0.31 -85.58 -79.42
C ALA A 62 0.99 -84.26 -79.85
N GLN A 63 0.72 -83.77 -81.06
CA GLN A 63 1.23 -82.50 -81.60
C GLN A 63 0.36 -82.08 -82.82
N PRO A 64 0.32 -80.80 -83.20
CA PRO A 64 -0.50 -80.35 -84.33
C PRO A 64 0.07 -80.84 -85.66
N LEU A 65 -0.79 -80.96 -86.66
CA LEU A 65 -0.43 -81.43 -87.98
C LEU A 65 -1.30 -80.73 -89.02
N ALA A 66 -0.64 -80.02 -89.94
CA ALA A 66 -1.31 -79.41 -91.09
C ALA A 66 -2.15 -80.44 -91.86
N ASN A 67 -3.22 -79.99 -92.52
CA ASN A 67 -4.11 -80.85 -93.28
C ASN A 67 -3.36 -81.81 -94.24
N ASN A 68 -3.52 -83.11 -94.05
CA ASN A 68 -2.89 -84.16 -94.84
C ASN A 68 -3.91 -85.15 -95.40
N SER A 69 -3.68 -85.63 -96.62
CA SER A 69 -4.53 -86.63 -97.28
C SER A 69 -4.06 -88.06 -96.99
N TYR A 70 -5.01 -88.94 -96.69
CA TYR A 70 -4.83 -90.37 -96.42
C TYR A 70 -5.65 -91.20 -97.39
N ILE A 71 -5.08 -92.31 -97.86
CA ILE A 71 -5.78 -93.34 -98.62
C ILE A 71 -5.99 -94.52 -97.68
N VAL A 72 -7.25 -94.87 -97.43
CA VAL A 72 -7.65 -96.04 -96.66
C VAL A 72 -7.90 -97.19 -97.62
N TYR A 73 -7.28 -98.35 -97.37
CA TYR A 73 -7.47 -99.56 -98.15
C TYR A 73 -8.23 -100.61 -97.34
N ALA A 74 -9.21 -101.23 -97.98
CA ALA A 74 -9.95 -102.37 -97.47
C ALA A 74 -9.79 -103.53 -98.46
N GLU A 75 -9.19 -104.62 -98.00
CA GLU A 75 -8.89 -105.78 -98.82
C GLU A 75 -9.68 -107.01 -98.36
N ASN A 76 -10.22 -107.76 -99.32
CA ASN A 76 -10.69 -109.12 -99.13
C ASN A 76 -10.30 -110.00 -100.32
N ASP A 77 -10.65 -111.29 -100.27
CA ASP A 77 -10.46 -112.26 -101.37
C ASP A 77 -10.95 -111.76 -102.76
N GLY A 78 -11.86 -110.77 -102.79
CA GLY A 78 -12.44 -110.17 -103.99
C GLY A 78 -11.72 -108.95 -104.56
N GLY A 79 -10.69 -108.42 -103.88
CA GLY A 79 -9.89 -107.28 -104.31
C GLY A 79 -9.77 -106.17 -103.26
N ILE A 80 -9.20 -105.03 -103.68
CA ILE A 80 -8.91 -103.86 -102.83
C ILE A 80 -9.88 -102.72 -103.16
N ALA A 81 -10.57 -102.20 -102.15
CA ALA A 81 -11.30 -100.94 -102.19
C ALA A 81 -10.47 -99.83 -101.54
N GLN A 82 -10.57 -98.60 -102.05
CA GLN A 82 -9.82 -97.46 -101.53
C GLN A 82 -10.73 -96.24 -101.33
N PHE A 83 -10.43 -95.42 -100.32
CA PHE A 83 -11.13 -94.17 -100.04
C PHE A 83 -10.15 -93.09 -99.56
N ASN A 84 -10.35 -91.87 -100.03
CA ASN A 84 -9.50 -90.75 -99.66
C ASN A 84 -10.18 -89.92 -98.58
N ILE A 85 -9.48 -89.71 -97.46
CA ILE A 85 -9.85 -88.74 -96.43
C ILE A 85 -8.72 -87.75 -96.26
N SER A 86 -8.97 -86.66 -95.55
CA SER A 86 -7.93 -85.79 -95.06
C SER A 86 -8.21 -85.40 -93.62
N ILE A 87 -7.15 -85.30 -92.84
CA ILE A 87 -7.21 -85.02 -91.41
C ILE A 87 -6.23 -83.88 -91.13
N GLU A 88 -6.73 -82.83 -90.50
CA GLU A 88 -5.96 -81.76 -89.88
C GLU A 88 -6.01 -81.95 -88.36
N ILE A 89 -4.87 -81.81 -87.69
CA ILE A 89 -4.80 -81.78 -86.22
C ILE A 89 -4.59 -80.33 -85.82
N LEU A 90 -5.60 -79.75 -85.19
CA LEU A 90 -5.59 -78.41 -84.65
C LEU A 90 -4.74 -78.38 -83.36
N LEU A 91 -4.01 -77.28 -83.17
CA LEU A 91 -3.25 -76.99 -81.96
C LEU A 91 -4.22 -76.75 -80.80
N ASP A 92 -3.86 -77.28 -79.64
CA ASP A 92 -4.51 -77.08 -78.33
C ASP A 92 -3.38 -76.77 -77.34
N THR A 93 -3.13 -75.48 -77.12
CA THR A 93 -1.94 -74.98 -76.46
C THR A 93 -1.95 -75.25 -74.95
N ASP A 94 -3.10 -75.25 -74.29
CA ASP A 94 -3.24 -75.47 -72.85
C ASP A 94 -3.79 -76.85 -72.45
N SER A 95 -4.16 -77.67 -73.45
CA SER A 95 -4.55 -79.08 -73.31
C SER A 95 -5.86 -79.30 -72.56
N ASP A 96 -6.82 -78.39 -72.68
CA ASP A 96 -8.14 -78.54 -72.08
C ASP A 96 -9.16 -79.29 -72.96
N GLY A 97 -8.79 -79.52 -74.22
CA GLY A 97 -9.57 -80.24 -75.22
C GLY A 97 -10.36 -79.38 -76.20
N VAL A 98 -10.26 -78.05 -76.12
CA VAL A 98 -10.71 -77.11 -77.13
C VAL A 98 -9.51 -76.68 -77.98
N ALA A 99 -9.68 -76.58 -79.29
CA ALA A 99 -8.57 -76.16 -80.15
C ALA A 99 -8.44 -74.63 -80.13
N ASP A 100 -7.21 -74.08 -80.20
CA ASP A 100 -6.92 -72.64 -80.13
C ASP A 100 -7.81 -71.75 -81.04
N VAL A 101 -8.22 -72.28 -82.19
CA VAL A 101 -9.07 -71.55 -83.16
C VAL A 101 -10.54 -71.42 -82.75
N PHE A 102 -10.97 -72.15 -81.72
CA PHE A 102 -12.31 -72.15 -81.14
C PHE A 102 -12.30 -71.85 -79.64
N ASP A 103 -11.13 -71.51 -79.12
CA ASP A 103 -10.89 -71.25 -77.71
C ASP A 103 -10.54 -69.77 -77.53
N ASP A 104 -11.45 -69.05 -76.87
CA ASP A 104 -11.25 -67.63 -76.57
C ASP A 104 -10.08 -67.41 -75.60
N PHE A 105 -9.66 -68.44 -74.85
CA PHE A 105 -8.59 -68.42 -73.86
C PHE A 105 -7.56 -69.53 -74.08
N SER A 106 -6.98 -69.60 -75.28
CA SER A 106 -6.08 -70.71 -75.70
C SER A 106 -4.79 -70.93 -74.88
N ASN A 107 -4.56 -70.24 -73.77
CA ASN A 107 -3.44 -70.48 -72.85
C ASN A 107 -3.88 -70.70 -71.39
N GLU A 108 -5.19 -70.73 -71.11
CA GLU A 108 -5.76 -70.89 -69.77
C GLU A 108 -6.78 -72.04 -69.77
N PRO A 109 -6.37 -73.26 -69.37
CA PRO A 109 -7.14 -74.49 -69.60
C PRO A 109 -8.40 -74.62 -68.73
N THR A 110 -8.73 -73.59 -67.96
CA THR A 110 -9.95 -73.54 -67.16
C THR A 110 -11.05 -72.67 -67.77
N GLN A 111 -10.75 -71.95 -68.87
CA GLN A 111 -11.67 -71.09 -69.60
C GLN A 111 -11.65 -71.46 -71.09
N THR A 112 -12.81 -71.48 -71.75
CA THR A 112 -12.89 -71.82 -73.19
C THR A 112 -13.77 -70.88 -74.01
N THR A 113 -14.57 -70.05 -73.35
CA THR A 113 -15.64 -69.26 -73.98
C THR A 113 -15.75 -67.92 -73.28
N ASP A 114 -15.86 -66.86 -74.07
CA ASP A 114 -16.09 -65.48 -73.64
C ASP A 114 -17.31 -64.94 -74.41
N THR A 115 -18.49 -64.99 -73.77
CA THR A 115 -19.75 -64.70 -74.48
C THR A 115 -19.90 -63.23 -74.87
N ASP A 116 -19.36 -62.29 -74.10
CA ASP A 116 -19.47 -60.84 -74.36
C ASP A 116 -18.14 -60.15 -74.74
N SER A 117 -17.06 -60.94 -74.82
CA SER A 117 -15.75 -60.52 -75.31
C SER A 117 -15.09 -59.45 -74.45
N ASP A 118 -15.28 -59.51 -73.14
CA ASP A 118 -14.69 -58.59 -72.17
C ASP A 118 -13.30 -59.04 -71.66
N GLY A 119 -12.91 -60.27 -71.96
CA GLY A 119 -11.65 -60.87 -71.56
C GLY A 119 -11.71 -61.70 -70.28
N TYR A 120 -12.89 -61.94 -69.72
CA TYR A 120 -13.15 -62.88 -68.64
C TYR A 120 -13.95 -64.08 -69.17
N GLY A 121 -13.58 -65.30 -68.74
CA GLY A 121 -14.18 -66.51 -69.29
C GLY A 121 -15.45 -66.93 -68.56
N ASP A 122 -16.46 -67.40 -69.29
CA ASP A 122 -17.80 -67.74 -68.78
C ASP A 122 -17.80 -68.81 -67.67
N ASN A 123 -16.73 -69.61 -67.55
CA ASN A 123 -16.66 -70.64 -66.52
C ASN A 123 -16.27 -70.02 -65.17
N LEU A 124 -17.26 -69.68 -64.35
CA LEU A 124 -17.07 -69.14 -62.99
C LEU A 124 -16.13 -69.99 -62.10
N GLY A 125 -16.03 -71.30 -62.34
CA GLY A 125 -15.13 -72.19 -61.59
C GLY A 125 -13.66 -72.17 -62.06
N GLY A 126 -13.38 -71.48 -63.17
CA GLY A 126 -12.04 -71.30 -63.73
C GLY A 126 -11.29 -70.12 -63.15
N VAL A 127 -10.11 -69.85 -63.69
CA VAL A 127 -9.31 -68.66 -63.35
C VAL A 127 -10.04 -67.42 -63.85
N LEU A 128 -10.22 -66.44 -62.96
CA LEU A 128 -10.89 -65.16 -63.23
C LEU A 128 -12.20 -65.34 -64.03
N GLY A 129 -13.03 -66.31 -63.61
CA GLY A 129 -14.28 -66.59 -64.28
C GLY A 129 -15.25 -65.42 -64.15
N ASP A 130 -15.90 -65.11 -65.26
CA ASP A 130 -16.84 -64.00 -65.36
C ASP A 130 -18.08 -64.25 -64.49
N VAL A 131 -18.38 -63.27 -63.63
CA VAL A 131 -19.57 -63.26 -62.77
C VAL A 131 -20.80 -62.76 -63.53
N CYS A 132 -20.60 -62.02 -64.62
CA CYS A 132 -21.61 -61.45 -65.51
C CYS A 132 -21.46 -61.92 -66.99
N PRO A 133 -21.55 -63.24 -67.32
CA PRO A 133 -21.18 -63.84 -68.63
C PRO A 133 -21.94 -63.38 -69.89
N SER A 134 -22.73 -62.32 -69.83
CA SER A 134 -23.48 -61.82 -70.99
C SER A 134 -23.60 -60.30 -71.00
N GLU A 135 -22.88 -59.65 -70.10
CA GLU A 135 -22.83 -58.21 -69.92
C GLU A 135 -21.37 -57.79 -69.78
N TRP A 136 -20.85 -57.23 -70.88
CA TRP A 136 -19.47 -56.76 -70.95
C TRP A 136 -19.13 -55.87 -69.75
N GLY A 137 -18.05 -56.20 -69.05
CA GLY A 137 -17.58 -55.44 -67.91
C GLY A 137 -16.07 -55.29 -67.83
N ASN A 138 -15.62 -54.51 -66.85
CA ASN A 138 -14.23 -54.15 -66.64
C ASN A 138 -13.83 -54.21 -65.16
N SER A 139 -14.71 -54.69 -64.27
CA SER A 139 -14.37 -54.93 -62.87
C SER A 139 -13.22 -55.93 -62.73
N THR A 140 -12.32 -55.65 -61.78
CA THR A 140 -11.06 -56.40 -61.56
C THR A 140 -10.78 -56.75 -60.09
N GLN A 141 -11.59 -56.29 -59.13
CA GLN A 141 -11.34 -56.52 -57.69
C GLN A 141 -12.29 -57.55 -57.09
N ASP A 142 -13.57 -57.50 -57.47
CA ASP A 142 -14.60 -58.36 -56.91
C ASP A 142 -15.24 -59.24 -57.99
N ARG A 143 -16.26 -58.73 -58.67
CA ARG A 143 -17.08 -59.48 -59.62
C ARG A 143 -16.47 -59.30 -61.00
N PHE A 144 -15.37 -60.02 -61.23
CA PHE A 144 -14.65 -60.05 -62.51
C PHE A 144 -15.62 -60.18 -63.69
N GLY A 145 -15.45 -59.30 -64.69
CA GLY A 145 -16.27 -59.23 -65.91
C GLY A 145 -17.62 -58.51 -65.75
N CYS A 146 -17.94 -57.98 -64.56
CA CYS A 146 -19.11 -57.11 -64.40
C CYS A 146 -18.77 -55.63 -64.67
N ILE A 147 -19.81 -54.83 -64.95
CA ILE A 147 -19.70 -53.39 -65.19
C ILE A 147 -19.07 -52.66 -63.98
N ASP A 148 -18.12 -51.78 -64.27
CA ASP A 148 -17.41 -50.89 -63.34
C ASP A 148 -17.37 -49.50 -63.98
N THR A 149 -18.31 -48.65 -63.55
CA THR A 149 -18.64 -47.39 -64.21
C THR A 149 -17.56 -46.32 -64.06
N ASP A 150 -16.88 -46.26 -62.90
CA ASP A 150 -15.86 -45.26 -62.64
C ASP A 150 -14.42 -45.76 -62.85
N GLY A 151 -14.24 -47.08 -62.99
CA GLY A 151 -13.00 -47.73 -63.35
C GLY A 151 -12.01 -47.90 -62.20
N ASP A 152 -12.47 -47.93 -60.96
CA ASP A 152 -11.63 -48.17 -59.78
C ASP A 152 -11.29 -49.66 -59.54
N GLY A 153 -11.99 -50.54 -60.26
CA GLY A 153 -11.84 -51.98 -60.26
C GLY A 153 -12.94 -52.72 -59.51
N TRP A 154 -13.80 -52.07 -58.74
CA TRP A 154 -14.97 -52.69 -58.11
C TRP A 154 -16.18 -52.62 -59.05
N SER A 155 -17.01 -53.65 -59.05
CA SER A 155 -18.22 -53.66 -59.88
C SER A 155 -19.30 -52.73 -59.32
N ASP A 156 -20.16 -52.15 -60.17
CA ASP A 156 -21.26 -51.26 -59.74
C ASP A 156 -22.19 -51.87 -58.66
N GLU A 157 -22.31 -53.22 -58.62
CA GLU A 157 -23.12 -53.92 -57.61
C GLU A 157 -22.36 -54.14 -56.29
N GLY A 158 -21.03 -54.22 -56.35
CA GLY A 158 -20.15 -54.38 -55.18
C GLY A 158 -19.58 -53.07 -54.64
N ASP A 159 -19.71 -52.00 -55.39
CA ASP A 159 -19.22 -50.66 -55.10
C ASP A 159 -20.32 -49.78 -54.48
N VAL A 160 -20.07 -49.27 -53.27
CA VAL A 160 -21.00 -48.35 -52.59
C VAL A 160 -21.06 -46.98 -53.28
N PHE A 161 -20.00 -46.59 -53.99
CA PHE A 161 -19.80 -45.32 -54.66
C PHE A 161 -19.45 -45.47 -56.15
N ALA A 162 -20.22 -46.27 -56.91
CA ALA A 162 -20.03 -46.60 -58.33
C ALA A 162 -19.77 -45.48 -59.37
N GLU A 163 -19.75 -44.21 -58.96
CA GLU A 163 -19.46 -43.04 -59.82
C GLU A 163 -18.24 -42.25 -59.32
N ILE A 164 -17.55 -42.69 -58.26
CA ILE A 164 -16.45 -42.00 -57.59
C ILE A 164 -15.26 -42.95 -57.49
N SER A 165 -14.41 -42.93 -58.52
CA SER A 165 -13.28 -43.88 -58.67
C SER A 165 -12.23 -43.90 -57.55
N SER A 166 -12.36 -43.02 -56.55
CA SER A 166 -11.50 -43.01 -55.37
C SER A 166 -12.13 -43.70 -54.15
N GLN A 167 -13.39 -44.16 -54.22
CA GLN A 167 -14.12 -44.74 -53.09
C GLN A 167 -14.90 -45.97 -53.55
N TRP A 168 -14.85 -47.05 -52.77
CA TRP A 168 -15.59 -48.29 -53.06
C TRP A 168 -16.33 -48.89 -51.86
N ASN A 169 -16.01 -48.44 -50.65
CA ASN A 169 -16.53 -48.98 -49.39
C ASN A 169 -16.94 -47.85 -48.44
N ASP A 170 -17.99 -48.10 -47.66
CA ASP A 170 -18.56 -47.20 -46.64
C ASP A 170 -18.90 -48.04 -45.41
N THR A 171 -18.01 -48.02 -44.41
CA THR A 171 -18.13 -48.93 -43.26
C THR A 171 -19.32 -48.59 -42.37
N ASP A 172 -19.63 -47.31 -42.16
CA ASP A 172 -20.67 -46.87 -41.23
C ASP A 172 -21.96 -46.39 -41.92
N ASN A 173 -21.98 -46.33 -43.25
CA ASN A 173 -23.09 -45.97 -44.13
C ASN A 173 -23.52 -44.50 -44.01
N ASP A 174 -22.58 -43.58 -43.82
CA ASP A 174 -22.85 -42.14 -43.77
C ASP A 174 -22.79 -41.43 -45.15
N GLY A 175 -22.29 -42.13 -46.17
CA GLY A 175 -22.14 -41.63 -47.53
C GLY A 175 -20.81 -40.92 -47.82
N TYR A 176 -19.82 -41.06 -46.95
CA TYR A 176 -18.40 -40.80 -47.14
C TYR A 176 -17.64 -42.14 -47.16
N GLY A 177 -16.57 -42.19 -47.94
CA GLY A 177 -15.88 -43.45 -48.22
C GLY A 177 -14.61 -43.63 -47.41
N ASP A 178 -14.32 -44.89 -47.10
CA ASP A 178 -13.23 -45.31 -46.22
C ASP A 178 -11.82 -45.01 -46.77
N ASN A 179 -11.68 -44.73 -48.08
CA ASN A 179 -10.37 -44.52 -48.69
C ASN A 179 -9.84 -43.11 -48.38
N GLN A 180 -8.94 -43.02 -47.40
CA GLN A 180 -8.32 -41.78 -46.92
C GLN A 180 -7.07 -41.34 -47.73
N THR A 181 -6.83 -41.87 -48.93
CA THR A 181 -5.68 -41.45 -49.74
C THR A 181 -5.77 -39.98 -50.15
N GLU A 182 -4.64 -39.27 -50.15
CA GLU A 182 -4.57 -37.86 -50.54
C GLU A 182 -5.17 -37.64 -51.95
N GLY A 183 -6.15 -36.74 -52.05
CA GLY A 183 -6.84 -36.41 -53.29
C GLY A 183 -8.08 -37.27 -53.60
N ALA A 184 -8.42 -38.24 -52.74
CA ALA A 184 -9.70 -38.93 -52.83
C ALA A 184 -10.87 -37.97 -52.57
N GLU A 185 -11.97 -38.20 -53.28
CA GLU A 185 -13.23 -37.49 -53.04
C GLU A 185 -13.98 -38.14 -51.87
N LYS A 186 -14.78 -37.35 -51.14
CA LYS A 186 -15.61 -37.80 -50.01
C LYS A 186 -14.88 -38.69 -48.99
N ILE A 187 -13.69 -38.28 -48.57
CA ILE A 187 -12.94 -39.00 -47.54
C ILE A 187 -13.74 -38.99 -46.24
N ASP A 188 -13.85 -40.16 -45.61
CA ASP A 188 -14.29 -40.33 -44.24
C ASP A 188 -13.08 -40.47 -43.30
N TRP A 189 -12.86 -39.47 -42.44
CA TRP A 189 -11.83 -39.52 -41.40
C TRP A 189 -12.22 -40.39 -40.19
N PHE A 190 -13.50 -40.74 -40.06
CA PHE A 190 -14.09 -41.45 -38.91
C PHE A 190 -14.89 -42.69 -39.34
N ILE A 191 -14.24 -43.63 -40.04
CA ILE A 191 -14.75 -44.90 -40.61
C ILE A 191 -15.81 -45.69 -39.79
N ASP A 192 -15.85 -45.54 -38.45
CA ASP A 192 -16.78 -46.25 -37.56
C ASP A 192 -17.88 -45.34 -36.94
N ASN A 193 -17.86 -44.03 -37.20
CA ASN A 193 -18.74 -43.03 -36.59
C ASN A 193 -19.60 -42.33 -37.65
N PRO A 194 -20.84 -42.79 -37.89
CA PRO A 194 -21.68 -42.32 -39.00
C PRO A 194 -22.24 -40.91 -38.83
N THR A 195 -21.73 -40.19 -37.83
CA THR A 195 -22.09 -38.81 -37.54
C THR A 195 -20.95 -37.83 -37.78
N GLN A 196 -19.75 -38.32 -38.08
CA GLN A 196 -18.55 -37.56 -38.35
C GLN A 196 -17.85 -38.11 -39.59
N TRP A 197 -17.30 -37.23 -40.43
CA TRP A 197 -16.53 -37.64 -41.61
C TRP A 197 -15.40 -36.67 -41.95
N ASN A 198 -15.47 -35.44 -41.44
CA ASN A 198 -14.45 -34.41 -41.66
C ASN A 198 -13.79 -34.03 -40.34
N ASP A 199 -12.46 -33.91 -40.37
CA ASP A 199 -11.58 -33.46 -39.28
C ASP A 199 -10.70 -32.36 -39.85
N THR A 200 -11.09 -31.10 -39.67
CA THR A 200 -10.45 -30.00 -40.39
C THR A 200 -9.03 -29.70 -39.91
N ASP A 201 -8.74 -29.89 -38.63
CA ASP A 201 -7.43 -29.58 -38.05
C ASP A 201 -6.59 -30.82 -37.67
N GLY A 202 -7.18 -32.01 -37.75
CA GLY A 202 -6.48 -33.29 -37.66
C GLY A 202 -6.24 -33.76 -36.22
N ASP A 203 -7.06 -33.32 -35.27
CA ASP A 203 -6.91 -33.66 -33.85
C ASP A 203 -7.67 -34.93 -33.43
N GLY A 204 -8.48 -35.48 -34.34
CA GLY A 204 -9.30 -36.67 -34.12
C GLY A 204 -10.67 -36.39 -33.52
N TRP A 205 -11.17 -35.15 -33.55
CA TRP A 205 -12.55 -34.79 -33.26
C TRP A 205 -13.25 -34.26 -34.51
N GLY A 206 -14.52 -34.61 -34.67
CA GLY A 206 -15.22 -34.39 -35.94
C GLY A 206 -15.92 -33.04 -35.99
N ASP A 207 -15.88 -32.40 -37.15
CA ASP A 207 -16.40 -31.05 -37.34
C ASP A 207 -17.94 -30.96 -37.19
N ASN A 208 -18.67 -32.06 -37.44
CA ASN A 208 -20.12 -32.03 -37.37
C ASN A 208 -20.56 -31.83 -35.93
N TYR A 209 -21.59 -31.02 -35.75
CA TYR A 209 -22.02 -30.56 -34.44
C TYR A 209 -23.50 -30.81 -34.24
N ASN A 210 -23.94 -30.87 -32.99
CA ASN A 210 -25.35 -31.01 -32.63
C ASN A 210 -25.94 -29.66 -32.16
N LEU A 211 -27.19 -29.65 -31.70
CA LEU A 211 -27.89 -28.43 -31.28
C LEU A 211 -27.27 -27.73 -30.05
N SER A 212 -26.41 -28.40 -29.26
CA SER A 212 -25.72 -27.75 -28.14
C SER A 212 -24.81 -26.62 -28.59
N LEU A 213 -24.23 -26.76 -29.79
CA LEU A 213 -23.34 -25.79 -30.41
C LEU A 213 -24.01 -24.96 -31.50
N GLU A 214 -25.34 -24.98 -31.65
CA GLU A 214 -25.99 -24.17 -32.70
C GLU A 214 -25.99 -22.67 -32.33
N ASP A 215 -26.20 -22.36 -31.05
CA ASP A 215 -26.22 -20.99 -30.54
C ASP A 215 -24.79 -20.55 -30.21
N GLY A 216 -24.29 -19.48 -30.84
CA GLY A 216 -22.94 -18.95 -30.60
C GLY A 216 -21.82 -19.50 -31.50
N ARG A 217 -22.02 -20.64 -32.19
CA ARG A 217 -21.01 -21.17 -33.13
C ARG A 217 -20.74 -20.21 -34.28
N ASN A 218 -19.48 -20.07 -34.61
CA ASN A 218 -19.06 -19.21 -35.72
C ASN A 218 -19.54 -19.81 -37.06
N SER A 219 -20.34 -19.04 -37.80
CA SER A 219 -20.83 -19.45 -39.13
C SER A 219 -19.73 -19.75 -40.17
N SER A 220 -18.47 -19.41 -39.89
CA SER A 220 -17.32 -19.75 -40.74
C SER A 220 -16.66 -21.08 -40.38
N TRP A 221 -17.02 -21.68 -39.23
CA TRP A 221 -16.46 -22.97 -38.82
C TRP A 221 -16.98 -24.12 -39.71
N PRO A 222 -16.14 -25.13 -39.97
CA PRO A 222 -16.52 -26.31 -40.74
C PRO A 222 -17.57 -27.16 -40.01
N GLY A 223 -18.06 -28.17 -40.73
CA GLY A 223 -19.05 -29.13 -40.26
C GLY A 223 -20.50 -28.74 -40.55
N ILE A 224 -21.39 -29.72 -40.45
CA ILE A 224 -22.84 -29.51 -40.58
C ILE A 224 -23.56 -29.87 -39.29
N LEU A 225 -24.77 -29.31 -39.12
CA LEU A 225 -25.65 -29.67 -38.02
C LEU A 225 -26.16 -31.11 -38.19
N ASN A 226 -25.72 -32.00 -37.31
CA ASN A 226 -26.23 -33.34 -37.12
C ASN A 226 -26.62 -33.51 -35.64
N ASN A 227 -27.92 -33.56 -35.35
CA ASN A 227 -28.40 -33.63 -33.96
C ASN A 227 -28.00 -34.91 -33.21
N SER A 228 -27.50 -35.93 -33.92
CA SER A 228 -26.96 -37.16 -33.31
C SER A 228 -25.43 -37.17 -33.25
N ALA A 229 -24.77 -36.07 -33.62
CA ALA A 229 -23.31 -35.97 -33.64
C ALA A 229 -22.70 -36.38 -32.30
N THR A 230 -21.70 -37.24 -32.38
CA THR A 230 -20.85 -37.69 -31.28
C THR A 230 -19.40 -37.40 -31.64
N GLN A 231 -18.50 -37.34 -30.63
CA GLN A 231 -17.10 -36.97 -30.85
C GLN A 231 -16.99 -35.63 -31.58
N ILE A 232 -17.75 -34.65 -31.10
CA ILE A 232 -17.85 -33.32 -31.70
C ILE A 232 -16.64 -32.50 -31.30
N ASP A 233 -16.04 -31.83 -32.28
CA ASP A 233 -15.04 -30.82 -32.02
C ASP A 233 -15.67 -29.45 -31.69
N TYR A 234 -15.36 -28.97 -30.49
CA TYR A 234 -15.75 -27.64 -30.02
C TYR A 234 -14.88 -26.53 -30.61
N PHE A 235 -13.66 -26.84 -31.09
CA PHE A 235 -12.72 -25.92 -31.70
C PHE A 235 -12.17 -26.45 -33.04
N PRO A 236 -13.00 -26.53 -34.11
CA PRO A 236 -12.68 -27.21 -35.39
C PRO A 236 -11.54 -26.65 -36.24
N LEU A 237 -10.80 -25.67 -35.72
CA LEU A 237 -9.69 -24.99 -36.38
C LEU A 237 -8.46 -24.89 -35.47
N ASP A 238 -8.53 -25.42 -34.24
CA ASP A 238 -7.44 -25.43 -33.27
C ASP A 238 -7.21 -26.86 -32.76
N SER A 239 -6.33 -27.57 -33.46
CA SER A 239 -5.95 -28.96 -33.15
C SER A 239 -5.41 -29.22 -31.73
N SER A 240 -5.25 -28.18 -30.93
CA SER A 240 -4.81 -28.27 -29.55
C SER A 240 -5.97 -28.28 -28.55
N GLN A 241 -7.20 -28.02 -29.00
CA GLN A 241 -8.42 -27.95 -28.20
C GLN A 241 -9.57 -28.65 -28.91
N TRP A 242 -10.39 -29.41 -28.17
CA TRP A 242 -11.54 -30.14 -28.75
C TRP A 242 -12.78 -30.19 -27.85
N ASN A 243 -12.62 -29.82 -26.58
CA ASN A 243 -13.66 -29.90 -25.56
C ASN A 243 -13.75 -28.57 -24.83
N ASP A 244 -14.98 -28.15 -24.53
CA ASP A 244 -15.32 -26.96 -23.75
C ASP A 244 -16.45 -27.38 -22.82
N THR A 245 -16.14 -27.61 -21.55
CA THR A 245 -17.08 -28.24 -20.62
C THR A 245 -18.14 -27.26 -20.11
N ASP A 246 -17.86 -25.96 -20.10
CA ASP A 246 -18.76 -24.93 -19.57
C ASP A 246 -19.25 -23.91 -20.62
N ASP A 247 -18.90 -24.13 -21.89
CA ASP A 247 -19.33 -23.38 -23.07
C ASP A 247 -18.89 -21.90 -23.03
N ASP A 248 -17.72 -21.61 -22.46
CA ASP A 248 -17.18 -20.25 -22.33
C ASP A 248 -16.27 -19.80 -23.49
N GLY A 249 -15.92 -20.75 -24.37
CA GLY A 249 -15.09 -20.51 -25.55
C GLY A 249 -13.59 -20.68 -25.31
N TYR A 250 -13.16 -21.19 -24.16
CA TYR A 250 -11.80 -21.64 -23.89
C TYR A 250 -11.75 -23.15 -23.73
N GLY A 251 -10.78 -23.80 -24.37
CA GLY A 251 -10.74 -25.26 -24.40
C GLY A 251 -10.10 -25.89 -23.17
N ASP A 252 -10.66 -27.01 -22.72
CA ASP A 252 -10.30 -27.72 -21.49
C ASP A 252 -8.89 -28.32 -21.49
N ASN A 253 -8.27 -28.53 -22.67
CA ASN A 253 -6.96 -29.19 -22.72
C ASN A 253 -5.91 -28.24 -22.14
N PRO A 254 -5.29 -28.54 -20.97
CA PRO A 254 -4.37 -27.62 -20.31
C PRO A 254 -3.05 -27.42 -21.07
N SER A 255 -2.78 -28.27 -22.07
CA SER A 255 -1.64 -28.13 -22.98
C SER A 255 -1.98 -27.44 -24.30
N GLY A 256 -3.26 -27.11 -24.50
CA GLY A 256 -3.77 -26.41 -25.66
C GLY A 256 -3.47 -24.92 -25.63
N TYR A 257 -3.71 -24.28 -26.78
CA TYR A 257 -3.65 -22.84 -26.91
C TYR A 257 -4.80 -22.20 -26.13
N GLN A 258 -4.48 -21.12 -25.41
CA GLN A 258 -5.41 -20.39 -24.52
C GLN A 258 -6.30 -21.32 -23.67
N ALA A 259 -5.69 -22.35 -23.10
CA ALA A 259 -6.41 -23.35 -22.33
C ALA A 259 -7.16 -22.73 -21.16
N ASP A 260 -8.38 -23.23 -20.95
CA ASP A 260 -9.18 -22.86 -19.82
C ASP A 260 -8.54 -23.37 -18.52
N ALA A 261 -8.30 -22.46 -17.59
CA ALA A 261 -7.82 -22.80 -16.26
C ALA A 261 -8.94 -23.08 -15.26
N CYS A 262 -10.19 -22.79 -15.62
CA CYS A 262 -11.40 -23.04 -14.87
C CYS A 262 -12.45 -23.90 -15.64
N PRO A 263 -12.12 -25.11 -16.16
CA PRO A 263 -13.00 -25.92 -17.06
C PRO A 263 -14.42 -26.29 -16.62
N GLU A 264 -14.82 -25.96 -15.40
CA GLU A 264 -16.17 -26.25 -14.88
C GLU A 264 -16.95 -24.97 -14.55
N VAL A 265 -16.36 -23.80 -14.81
CA VAL A 265 -16.85 -22.48 -14.38
C VAL A 265 -16.65 -21.47 -15.49
N SER A 266 -17.72 -21.30 -16.29
CA SER A 266 -17.73 -20.38 -17.41
C SER A 266 -17.21 -18.99 -17.03
N GLY A 267 -16.18 -18.55 -17.77
CA GLY A 267 -15.46 -17.32 -17.54
C GLY A 267 -15.09 -16.59 -18.81
N ASN A 268 -14.45 -15.43 -18.63
CA ASN A 268 -14.06 -14.54 -19.72
C ASN A 268 -12.69 -13.89 -19.49
N SER A 269 -11.97 -14.28 -18.43
CA SER A 269 -10.64 -13.77 -18.13
C SER A 269 -9.69 -14.03 -19.30
N THR A 270 -8.72 -13.13 -19.49
CA THR A 270 -7.73 -13.21 -20.57
C THR A 270 -6.28 -12.99 -20.10
N ILE A 271 -6.08 -12.58 -18.85
CA ILE A 271 -4.79 -12.16 -18.29
C ILE A 271 -4.68 -12.62 -16.83
N PRO A 272 -3.55 -13.22 -16.41
CA PRO A 272 -2.65 -14.04 -17.22
C PRO A 272 -3.29 -15.40 -17.58
N VAL A 273 -4.51 -15.65 -17.13
CA VAL A 273 -5.22 -16.93 -17.16
C VAL A 273 -6.50 -16.78 -17.97
N TYR A 274 -6.85 -17.80 -18.76
CA TYR A 274 -8.04 -17.82 -19.61
C TYR A 274 -9.19 -18.63 -18.98
N GLY A 275 -10.43 -18.25 -19.28
CA GLY A 275 -11.66 -18.99 -18.96
C GLY A 275 -12.11 -18.98 -17.50
N CYS A 276 -11.56 -18.09 -16.67
CA CYS A 276 -12.05 -17.89 -15.30
C CYS A 276 -12.97 -16.67 -15.23
N ILE A 277 -13.78 -16.60 -14.16
CA ILE A 277 -14.69 -15.46 -13.92
C ILE A 277 -13.89 -14.14 -13.85
N ASP A 278 -14.28 -13.18 -14.67
CA ASP A 278 -13.79 -11.80 -14.72
C ASP A 278 -15.03 -10.87 -14.77
N SER A 279 -15.38 -10.33 -13.61
CA SER A 279 -16.66 -9.68 -13.33
C SER A 279 -16.80 -8.31 -13.98
N ASP A 280 -15.71 -7.60 -14.26
CA ASP A 280 -15.74 -6.27 -14.88
C ASP A 280 -15.19 -6.22 -16.31
N GLY A 281 -14.52 -7.28 -16.75
CA GLY A 281 -14.09 -7.50 -18.13
C GLY A 281 -12.79 -6.80 -18.49
N ASP A 282 -11.92 -6.50 -17.53
CA ASP A 282 -10.58 -5.95 -17.79
C ASP A 282 -9.55 -7.01 -18.24
N GLY A 283 -9.91 -8.29 -18.07
CA GLY A 283 -9.14 -9.46 -18.43
C GLY A 283 -8.54 -10.20 -17.24
N VAL A 284 -8.50 -9.64 -16.04
CA VAL A 284 -7.99 -10.30 -14.83
C VAL A 284 -9.13 -11.06 -14.16
N ARG A 285 -8.87 -12.28 -13.73
CA ARG A 285 -9.90 -13.06 -13.03
C ARG A 285 -10.12 -12.52 -11.61
N ASP A 286 -11.36 -12.58 -11.12
CA ASP A 286 -11.80 -12.03 -9.83
C ASP A 286 -10.92 -12.41 -8.62
N VAL A 287 -10.26 -13.56 -8.65
CA VAL A 287 -9.44 -14.06 -7.53
C VAL A 287 -8.01 -13.50 -7.52
N ASP A 288 -7.55 -12.97 -8.65
CA ASP A 288 -6.23 -12.35 -8.81
C ASP A 288 -6.34 -10.82 -9.01
N ASP A 289 -7.57 -10.30 -9.06
CA ASP A 289 -7.88 -8.89 -9.23
C ASP A 289 -8.20 -8.27 -7.86
N ASP A 290 -7.46 -7.23 -7.49
CA ASP A 290 -7.68 -6.51 -6.23
C ASP A 290 -8.91 -5.58 -6.31
N PHE A 291 -9.37 -5.25 -7.52
CA PHE A 291 -10.55 -4.45 -7.81
C PHE A 291 -11.56 -5.14 -8.77
N PRO A 292 -12.16 -6.32 -8.42
CA PRO A 292 -12.97 -7.17 -9.33
C PRO A 292 -14.25 -6.58 -9.94
N THR A 293 -14.54 -5.30 -9.71
CA THR A 293 -15.75 -4.63 -10.17
C THR A 293 -15.47 -3.30 -10.86
N ASP A 294 -14.19 -2.93 -11.01
CA ASP A 294 -13.73 -1.71 -11.65
C ASP A 294 -12.68 -2.01 -12.70
N ALA A 295 -13.13 -2.18 -13.95
CA ALA A 295 -12.27 -2.55 -15.08
C ALA A 295 -11.16 -1.54 -15.45
N SER A 296 -11.01 -0.46 -14.70
CA SER A 296 -9.90 0.48 -14.83
C SER A 296 -8.75 0.21 -13.87
N LYS A 297 -8.92 -0.73 -12.94
CA LYS A 297 -8.00 -1.06 -11.84
C LYS A 297 -7.89 -2.57 -11.72
N SER A 298 -6.71 -3.09 -11.44
CA SER A 298 -6.50 -4.55 -11.38
C SER A 298 -5.53 -5.01 -10.30
N ARG A 299 -4.68 -4.11 -9.80
CA ARG A 299 -3.58 -4.51 -8.91
C ARG A 299 -3.35 -3.46 -7.82
N ASP A 300 -3.30 -3.92 -6.58
CA ASP A 300 -3.00 -3.14 -5.38
C ASP A 300 -1.97 -3.92 -4.55
N THR A 301 -0.69 -3.60 -4.77
CA THR A 301 0.42 -4.38 -4.19
C THR A 301 0.51 -4.23 -2.68
N ASP A 302 0.08 -3.10 -2.11
CA ASP A 302 0.25 -2.80 -0.69
C ASP A 302 -1.05 -2.72 0.12
N GLY A 303 -2.20 -2.77 -0.56
CA GLY A 303 -3.53 -2.92 0.01
C GLY A 303 -4.14 -1.63 0.52
N ASP A 304 -3.85 -0.49 -0.13
CA ASP A 304 -4.30 0.84 0.28
C ASP A 304 -5.48 1.41 -0.54
N ASP A 305 -6.08 0.57 -1.39
CA ASP A 305 -7.19 0.87 -2.30
C ASP A 305 -6.83 1.81 -3.48
N PHE A 306 -5.54 2.08 -3.74
CA PHE A 306 -5.06 2.68 -4.98
C PHE A 306 -4.52 1.63 -5.95
N ASP A 307 -4.84 1.77 -7.24
CA ASP A 307 -4.26 0.87 -8.24
C ASP A 307 -2.79 1.23 -8.44
N ASP A 308 -1.91 0.24 -8.57
CA ASP A 308 -0.46 0.43 -8.74
C ASP A 308 -0.09 1.37 -9.92
N GLY A 309 -0.97 1.50 -10.93
CA GLY A 309 -0.78 2.43 -12.04
C GLY A 309 -1.17 3.88 -11.72
N GLU A 310 -2.00 4.08 -10.70
CA GLU A 310 -2.43 5.36 -10.13
C GLU A 310 -1.57 5.78 -8.92
N ASP A 311 -1.04 4.82 -8.17
CA ASP A 311 -0.29 5.02 -6.93
C ASP A 311 1.18 5.41 -7.16
N ASP A 312 1.56 6.60 -6.69
CA ASP A 312 2.93 7.13 -6.71
C ASP A 312 3.86 6.44 -5.68
N CYS A 313 3.27 5.68 -4.75
CA CYS A 313 3.89 4.99 -3.62
C CYS A 313 3.57 3.48 -3.54
N TRP A 314 3.20 2.83 -4.64
CA TRP A 314 2.77 1.41 -4.83
C TRP A 314 3.35 0.24 -4.00
N GLU A 315 4.40 0.42 -3.18
CA GLU A 315 4.89 -0.59 -2.22
C GLU A 315 4.70 -0.16 -0.74
N VAL A 316 4.12 1.02 -0.49
CA VAL A 316 3.98 1.67 0.82
C VAL A 316 2.58 2.25 0.96
N PRO A 317 1.73 1.66 1.83
CA PRO A 317 0.34 2.08 1.95
C PRO A 317 0.19 3.55 2.31
N GLY A 318 -0.73 4.22 1.64
CA GLY A 318 -1.02 5.63 1.81
C GLY A 318 -2.47 6.02 1.55
N ASN A 319 -2.72 7.33 1.53
CA ASN A 319 -4.07 7.89 1.38
C ASN A 319 -4.08 9.34 0.85
N SER A 320 -2.93 9.90 0.46
CA SER A 320 -2.86 11.22 -0.17
C SER A 320 -3.57 11.21 -1.53
N THR A 321 -4.14 12.36 -1.91
CA THR A 321 -4.99 12.49 -3.11
C THR A 321 -4.72 13.73 -3.95
N ILE A 322 -3.85 14.64 -3.51
CA ILE A 322 -3.63 15.95 -4.16
C ILE A 322 -2.33 15.98 -4.97
N ASP A 323 -1.21 15.60 -4.38
CA ASP A 323 0.12 15.71 -5.00
C ASP A 323 0.66 14.35 -5.46
N ARG A 324 1.01 13.48 -4.52
CA ARG A 324 1.52 12.14 -4.76
C ARG A 324 0.43 11.17 -4.36
N ILE A 325 -0.30 10.59 -5.30
CA ILE A 325 -1.48 9.78 -4.99
C ILE A 325 -1.04 8.46 -4.33
N GLY A 326 -1.76 7.97 -3.32
CA GLY A 326 -1.46 6.69 -2.63
C GLY A 326 -0.22 6.71 -1.73
N CYS A 327 0.35 7.88 -1.44
CA CYS A 327 1.44 8.01 -0.48
C CYS A 327 0.93 8.24 0.95
N PRO A 328 1.75 7.96 1.99
CA PRO A 328 1.40 8.28 3.38
C PRO A 328 1.00 9.75 3.54
N ASP A 329 -0.15 10.01 4.18
CA ASP A 329 -0.68 11.31 4.56
C ASP A 329 -1.11 11.26 6.04
N SER A 330 -0.25 11.78 6.90
CA SER A 330 -0.34 11.63 8.35
C SER A 330 -1.52 12.35 9.00
N ASP A 331 -2.03 13.43 8.39
CA ASP A 331 -3.11 14.23 8.95
C ASP A 331 -4.40 14.23 8.12
N GLY A 332 -4.36 13.67 6.90
CA GLY A 332 -5.50 13.40 6.05
C GLY A 332 -6.02 14.62 5.29
N ASP A 333 -5.19 15.63 5.04
CA ASP A 333 -5.59 16.82 4.28
C ASP A 333 -5.52 16.65 2.76
N GLY A 334 -4.92 15.54 2.32
CA GLY A 334 -4.76 15.13 0.94
C GLY A 334 -3.36 15.32 0.36
N TRP A 335 -2.46 16.04 1.03
CA TRP A 335 -1.05 16.14 0.65
C TRP A 335 -0.24 15.00 1.28
N SER A 336 0.70 14.44 0.53
CA SER A 336 1.57 13.39 1.06
C SER A 336 2.55 13.95 2.11
N ASP A 337 2.97 13.13 3.08
CA ASP A 337 3.98 13.48 4.10
C ASP A 337 5.26 14.09 3.48
N ALA A 338 5.60 13.70 2.24
CA ALA A 338 6.77 14.17 1.53
C ALA A 338 6.57 15.51 0.80
N GLY A 339 5.32 15.86 0.50
CA GLY A 339 4.91 17.12 -0.13
C GLY A 339 4.24 18.10 0.83
N ASP A 340 4.04 17.69 2.07
CA ASP A 340 3.46 18.47 3.16
C ASP A 340 4.56 18.97 4.11
N ASP A 341 4.73 20.29 4.17
CA ASP A 341 5.68 20.93 5.08
C ASP A 341 5.22 20.88 6.56
N LEU A 342 3.91 20.73 6.81
CA LEU A 342 3.26 20.69 8.11
C LEU A 342 2.45 19.40 8.33
N GLN A 343 3.07 18.24 8.12
CA GLN A 343 2.57 16.84 8.19
C GLN A 343 1.58 16.42 9.31
N ASN A 344 1.34 17.25 10.32
CA ASN A 344 0.43 16.94 11.44
C ASN A 344 -0.67 18.00 11.62
N ASP A 345 -0.77 18.98 10.74
CA ASP A 345 -1.79 20.01 10.76
C ASP A 345 -2.57 20.02 9.45
N SER A 346 -3.71 19.32 9.45
CA SER A 346 -4.54 19.12 8.25
C SER A 346 -5.15 20.41 7.67
N THR A 347 -4.77 21.57 8.18
CA THR A 347 -5.18 22.88 7.70
C THR A 347 -4.04 23.67 7.08
N GLN A 348 -2.80 23.14 7.07
CA GLN A 348 -1.58 23.73 6.55
C GLN A 348 -0.78 22.67 5.80
N TRP A 349 -0.29 22.99 4.61
CA TRP A 349 0.48 22.02 3.79
C TRP A 349 1.71 22.62 3.11
N ASN A 350 1.86 23.94 3.18
CA ASN A 350 2.92 24.69 2.49
C ASN A 350 3.51 25.72 3.44
N ASP A 351 4.83 25.75 3.53
CA ASP A 351 5.62 26.70 4.33
C ASP A 351 6.68 27.33 3.42
N THR A 352 6.39 28.53 2.91
CA THR A 352 7.22 29.14 1.86
C THR A 352 8.62 29.53 2.35
N ASP A 353 8.78 29.88 3.62
CA ASP A 353 10.06 30.35 4.17
C ASP A 353 10.71 29.37 5.17
N GLY A 354 10.00 28.32 5.57
CA GLY A 354 10.53 27.20 6.35
C GLY A 354 10.64 27.50 7.84
N ASP A 355 9.80 28.38 8.37
CA ASP A 355 9.81 28.80 9.77
C ASP A 355 8.93 27.95 10.70
N GLY A 356 8.13 27.04 10.12
CA GLY A 356 7.24 26.14 10.81
C GLY A 356 5.80 26.64 10.96
N PHE A 357 5.44 27.78 10.37
CA PHE A 357 4.07 28.28 10.27
C PHE A 357 3.56 28.19 8.84
N GLY A 358 2.36 27.63 8.64
CA GLY A 358 1.85 27.39 7.29
C GLY A 358 1.23 28.62 6.62
N ASP A 359 1.39 28.73 5.30
CA ASP A 359 0.99 29.89 4.51
C ASP A 359 -0.54 30.12 4.45
N ARG A 360 -1.34 29.09 4.72
CA ARG A 360 -2.78 29.13 4.48
C ARG A 360 -3.46 29.95 5.56
N GLN A 361 -3.78 31.20 5.23
CA GLN A 361 -4.40 32.20 6.12
C GLN A 361 -5.72 31.79 6.81
N THR A 362 -6.38 30.73 6.35
CA THR A 362 -7.60 30.19 6.97
C THR A 362 -7.37 28.93 7.81
N GLY A 363 -6.12 28.46 7.89
CA GLY A 363 -5.71 27.32 8.71
C GLY A 363 -5.40 27.72 10.14
N ASN A 364 -4.90 26.76 10.92
CA ASN A 364 -4.40 27.00 12.25
C ASN A 364 -3.07 27.74 12.17
N GLN A 365 -2.88 28.70 13.08
CA GLN A 365 -1.62 29.44 13.25
C GLN A 365 -0.95 29.84 11.93
N PRO A 366 -1.68 30.51 11.01
CA PRO A 366 -1.14 30.80 9.70
C PRO A 366 -0.01 31.81 9.79
N ASP A 367 1.02 31.61 8.98
CA ASP A 367 2.10 32.55 8.84
C ASP A 367 1.59 33.87 8.25
N ALA A 368 1.69 34.95 9.00
CA ALA A 368 1.34 36.28 8.52
C ALA A 368 2.43 36.93 7.66
N CYS A 369 3.66 36.40 7.72
CA CYS A 369 4.87 36.91 7.10
C CYS A 369 5.48 35.94 6.06
N LEU A 370 4.64 35.35 5.20
CA LEU A 370 4.88 34.35 4.12
C LEU A 370 6.25 34.19 3.41
N ALA A 371 7.14 35.18 3.46
CA ALA A 371 8.43 35.14 2.78
C ALA A 371 9.60 35.53 3.70
N GLU A 372 9.34 35.72 4.99
CA GLU A 372 10.27 36.20 6.00
C GLU A 372 10.21 35.34 7.26
N VAL A 373 11.17 34.42 7.36
CA VAL A 373 11.32 33.50 8.50
C VAL A 373 11.10 34.22 9.83
N GLY A 374 10.10 33.77 10.57
CA GLY A 374 9.71 34.29 11.86
C GLY A 374 9.64 33.24 12.96
N ASN A 375 9.29 33.70 14.15
CA ASN A 375 9.14 32.85 15.34
C ASN A 375 8.10 33.41 16.32
N SER A 376 7.38 34.47 15.94
CA SER A 376 6.29 35.03 16.73
C SER A 376 5.17 34.00 16.88
N THR A 377 4.55 33.96 18.06
CA THR A 377 3.53 32.96 18.44
C THR A 377 2.21 33.60 18.87
N THR A 378 2.12 34.93 18.91
CA THR A 378 0.89 35.66 19.22
C THR A 378 1.06 37.15 18.94
N PRO A 379 0.01 37.93 18.66
CA PRO A 379 -1.21 37.49 17.98
C PRO A 379 -0.96 37.19 16.49
N VAL A 380 0.18 37.61 15.97
CA VAL A 380 0.63 37.43 14.58
C VAL A 380 1.66 36.30 14.58
N PHE A 381 1.40 35.19 13.88
CA PHE A 381 2.28 34.02 13.83
C PHE A 381 3.25 34.11 12.64
N GLY A 382 4.42 33.49 12.75
CA GLY A 382 5.40 33.36 11.65
C GLY A 382 6.13 34.64 11.24
N CYS A 383 6.06 35.69 12.06
CA CYS A 383 6.79 36.94 11.80
C CYS A 383 8.05 37.04 12.67
N PRO A 384 9.04 37.87 12.25
CA PRO A 384 10.21 38.14 13.08
C PRO A 384 9.84 38.66 14.48
N ASP A 385 10.38 38.00 15.50
CA ASP A 385 10.27 38.36 16.92
C ASP A 385 11.71 38.40 17.50
N ARG A 386 12.27 39.61 17.57
CA ARG A 386 13.70 39.83 17.86
C ARG A 386 14.10 39.49 19.28
N ASP A 387 13.21 39.64 20.27
CA ASP A 387 13.51 39.39 21.68
C ASP A 387 12.94 38.07 22.21
N GLY A 388 12.06 37.43 21.43
CA GLY A 388 11.51 36.12 21.67
C GLY A 388 10.47 36.09 22.79
N ASP A 389 9.70 37.16 22.99
CA ASP A 389 8.58 37.21 23.93
C ASP A 389 7.29 36.60 23.37
N GLY A 390 7.27 36.31 22.08
CA GLY A 390 6.17 35.71 21.34
C GLY A 390 5.41 36.71 20.47
N VAL A 391 5.63 38.01 20.59
CA VAL A 391 4.98 39.08 19.81
C VAL A 391 5.83 39.48 18.62
N ALA A 392 5.21 39.57 17.45
CA ALA A 392 5.94 39.97 16.24
C ALA A 392 6.42 41.43 16.36
N ASP A 393 7.63 41.70 15.87
CA ASP A 393 8.25 43.05 15.86
C ASP A 393 7.33 44.14 15.29
N SER A 394 6.48 43.77 14.32
CA SER A 394 5.56 44.68 13.64
C SER A 394 4.34 45.07 14.50
N SER A 395 4.05 44.29 15.53
CA SER A 395 2.93 44.45 16.47
C SER A 395 3.39 44.66 17.91
N ASP A 396 4.69 44.65 18.17
CA ASP A 396 5.28 44.86 19.48
C ASP A 396 5.65 46.33 19.68
N ALA A 397 5.20 46.91 20.79
CA ALA A 397 5.55 48.27 21.19
C ALA A 397 7.02 48.37 21.65
N PHE A 398 7.61 47.28 22.14
CA PHE A 398 9.00 47.20 22.56
C PHE A 398 9.75 46.00 21.95
N PRO A 399 9.99 45.98 20.62
CA PRO A 399 10.55 44.84 19.87
C PRO A 399 11.96 44.33 20.24
N ASP A 400 12.60 44.91 21.26
CA ASP A 400 13.93 44.53 21.72
C ASP A 400 13.93 44.26 23.26
N ASP A 401 12.76 44.22 23.90
CA ASP A 401 12.58 44.01 25.33
C ASP A 401 11.54 42.92 25.64
N LYS A 402 12.06 41.72 25.85
CA LYS A 402 11.30 40.49 26.12
C LYS A 402 10.24 40.58 27.25
N LEU A 403 10.36 41.55 28.14
CA LEU A 403 9.44 41.69 29.28
C LEU A 403 8.25 42.60 28.98
N ARG A 404 8.24 43.34 27.87
CA ARG A 404 7.23 44.35 27.56
C ARG A 404 6.81 44.19 26.11
N SER A 405 5.52 43.96 25.86
CA SER A 405 5.03 43.62 24.51
C SER A 405 3.93 44.54 23.99
N GLY A 406 3.38 45.39 24.86
CA GLY A 406 2.28 46.28 24.54
C GLY A 406 2.33 47.57 25.34
N ASP A 407 1.77 48.61 24.73
CA ASP A 407 1.67 49.98 25.22
C ASP A 407 0.33 50.51 24.69
N GLU A 408 -0.74 50.43 25.48
CA GLU A 408 -2.10 50.72 25.02
C GLU A 408 -2.33 52.22 24.81
N ASP A 409 -1.56 53.08 25.49
CA ASP A 409 -1.69 54.53 25.40
C ASP A 409 -0.51 55.26 24.74
N ASP A 410 0.50 54.52 24.27
CA ASP A 410 1.66 54.99 23.51
C ASP A 410 2.57 55.96 24.31
N ASP A 411 2.69 55.79 25.63
CA ASP A 411 3.50 56.65 26.51
C ASP A 411 4.96 56.17 26.71
N GLY A 412 5.28 54.95 26.25
CA GLY A 412 6.60 54.33 26.34
C GLY A 412 6.83 53.51 27.62
N VAL A 413 5.82 53.34 28.48
CA VAL A 413 5.79 52.40 29.59
C VAL A 413 5.00 51.17 29.16
N GLY A 414 5.53 49.97 29.47
CA GLY A 414 4.85 48.74 29.08
C GLY A 414 3.59 48.52 29.92
N ASN A 415 2.55 47.97 29.31
CA ASN A 415 1.25 47.65 29.93
C ASN A 415 1.32 46.92 31.29
N ASN A 416 2.38 46.17 31.56
CA ASN A 416 2.60 45.42 32.81
C ASN A 416 3.32 46.23 33.90
N GLU A 417 3.87 47.39 33.55
CA GLU A 417 4.55 48.33 34.44
C GLU A 417 3.85 49.70 34.50
N ASP A 418 2.77 49.86 33.74
CA ASP A 418 1.97 51.08 33.67
C ASP A 418 0.74 50.95 34.57
N ASP A 419 0.72 51.77 35.63
CA ASP A 419 -0.37 51.85 36.59
C ASP A 419 -1.58 52.64 36.03
N CYS A 420 -1.40 53.39 34.94
CA CYS A 420 -2.40 54.21 34.27
C CYS A 420 -2.85 53.75 32.88
N PHE A 421 -2.36 52.63 32.35
CA PHE A 421 -2.75 51.78 31.20
C PHE A 421 -3.46 52.39 29.96
N ASN A 422 -4.46 53.26 30.08
CA ASN A 422 -5.15 53.92 28.96
C ASN A 422 -4.95 55.45 28.95
N THR A 423 -4.08 55.99 29.81
CA THR A 423 -3.90 57.43 30.00
C THR A 423 -2.41 57.77 30.01
N PRO A 424 -1.90 58.38 28.92
CA PRO A 424 -0.46 58.57 28.75
C PRO A 424 0.15 59.39 29.88
N GLY A 425 1.30 58.94 30.37
CA GLY A 425 1.99 59.54 31.49
C GLY A 425 3.50 59.61 31.35
N THR A 426 4.14 60.26 32.32
CA THR A 426 5.61 60.33 32.42
C THR A 426 6.13 60.01 33.82
N SER A 427 5.23 59.72 34.77
CA SER A 427 5.62 59.39 36.13
C SER A 427 6.51 58.14 36.16
N THR A 428 7.54 58.17 37.01
CA THR A 428 8.53 57.09 37.10
C THR A 428 8.22 56.10 38.22
N GLY A 429 7.37 56.47 39.16
CA GLY A 429 7.12 55.70 40.39
C GLY A 429 8.34 55.62 41.32
N MET A 430 9.35 56.47 41.12
CA MET A 430 10.62 56.44 41.85
C MET A 430 10.78 57.64 42.80
N PHE A 431 11.16 57.38 44.04
CA PHE A 431 11.63 58.39 45.00
C PHE A 431 13.16 58.44 45.01
N ASN A 432 13.76 59.55 44.58
CA ASN A 432 15.21 59.79 44.59
C ASN A 432 16.03 58.64 43.95
N GLY A 433 15.48 58.02 42.91
CA GLY A 433 16.07 56.86 42.20
C GLY A 433 15.79 55.49 42.84
N THR A 434 14.90 55.40 43.83
CA THR A 434 14.46 54.13 44.45
C THR A 434 12.95 53.93 44.25
N PRO A 435 12.47 52.74 43.84
CA PRO A 435 11.03 52.47 43.66
C PRO A 435 10.24 52.70 44.96
N SER A 436 9.16 53.47 44.90
CA SER A 436 8.25 53.69 46.04
C SER A 436 7.17 52.61 46.07
N PRO A 437 6.81 52.01 47.22
CA PRO A 437 5.74 51.02 47.31
C PRO A 437 4.34 51.53 46.91
N GLU A 438 4.13 52.84 46.94
CA GLU A 438 2.88 53.50 46.54
C GLU A 438 2.99 54.21 45.19
N GLY A 439 4.17 54.32 44.57
CA GLY A 439 4.35 55.21 43.41
C GLY A 439 3.78 54.63 42.11
N MET A 440 2.84 55.35 41.50
CA MET A 440 2.27 54.99 40.20
C MET A 440 3.19 55.40 39.04
N LYS A 441 3.58 54.44 38.19
CA LYS A 441 4.40 54.62 36.97
C LYS A 441 3.50 54.66 35.72
N GLY A 442 3.87 55.45 34.70
CA GLY A 442 3.08 55.57 33.46
C GLY A 442 1.84 56.48 33.60
N CYS A 443 1.74 57.23 34.69
CA CYS A 443 0.63 58.16 34.92
C CYS A 443 1.00 59.61 34.57
N PRO A 444 0.01 60.48 34.29
CA PRO A 444 0.24 61.90 34.09
C PRO A 444 1.07 62.51 35.23
N ASP A 445 2.13 63.23 34.85
CA ASP A 445 3.09 63.89 35.73
C ASP A 445 3.37 65.27 35.12
N GLN A 446 2.62 66.27 35.57
CA GLN A 446 2.56 67.58 34.93
C GLN A 446 3.85 68.39 35.12
N ASP A 447 4.57 68.19 36.21
CA ASP A 447 5.80 68.93 36.52
C ASP A 447 7.11 68.14 36.32
N ASN A 448 7.00 66.85 36.00
CA ASN A 448 8.07 65.89 35.71
C ASN A 448 9.02 65.65 36.89
N ASP A 449 8.49 65.65 38.10
CA ASP A 449 9.26 65.33 39.30
C ASP A 449 9.40 63.82 39.54
N GLY A 450 8.63 63.01 38.80
CA GLY A 450 8.62 61.56 38.82
C GLY A 450 7.41 60.94 39.51
N TRP A 451 6.52 61.72 40.13
CA TRP A 451 5.26 61.27 40.74
C TRP A 451 4.06 61.49 39.82
N ALA A 452 3.03 60.67 40.00
CA ALA A 452 1.77 60.85 39.30
C ALA A 452 0.98 62.01 39.94
N ASP A 453 0.29 62.82 39.13
CA ASP A 453 -0.56 63.93 39.56
C ASP A 453 -1.61 63.49 40.61
N SER A 454 -2.03 62.22 40.59
CA SER A 454 -3.00 61.65 41.53
C SER A 454 -2.44 61.37 42.92
N GLU A 455 -1.11 61.32 43.06
CA GLU A 455 -0.39 60.98 44.28
C GLU A 455 0.49 62.12 44.78
N ASP A 456 0.64 63.16 43.97
CA ASP A 456 1.29 64.42 44.31
C ASP A 456 0.31 65.38 45.00
N GLU A 457 0.72 65.90 46.17
CA GLU A 457 -0.07 66.91 46.89
C GLU A 457 -0.05 68.27 46.18
N GLU A 458 0.99 68.54 45.37
CA GLU A 458 1.16 69.77 44.60
C GLU A 458 1.61 69.48 43.15
N PRO A 459 0.71 68.98 42.26
CA PRO A 459 1.00 68.49 40.88
C PRO A 459 1.63 69.49 39.88
N ASP A 460 1.98 70.69 40.33
CA ASP A 460 2.56 71.77 39.53
C ASP A 460 3.93 72.23 40.11
N ASP A 461 4.43 71.65 41.22
CA ASP A 461 5.64 72.08 41.92
C ASP A 461 6.73 70.98 42.06
N PRO A 462 7.75 70.97 41.19
CA PRO A 462 8.69 69.84 41.05
C PRO A 462 9.77 69.73 42.15
N GLN A 463 9.47 70.20 43.37
CA GLN A 463 10.37 70.16 44.54
C GLN A 463 9.77 69.47 45.78
N GLN A 464 8.52 68.97 45.75
CA GLN A 464 7.89 68.32 46.90
C GLN A 464 7.66 66.82 46.71
N VAL A 465 8.02 66.03 47.71
CA VAL A 465 7.77 64.58 47.77
C VAL A 465 7.26 64.22 49.17
N LYS A 466 6.18 63.43 49.26
CA LYS A 466 5.42 63.07 50.48
C LYS A 466 6.32 62.68 51.68
N ASP A 467 6.41 63.53 52.70
CA ASP A 467 7.19 63.31 53.95
C ASP A 467 6.36 62.52 54.98
N THR A 468 6.79 61.31 55.31
CA THR A 468 6.05 60.35 56.17
C THR A 468 6.57 60.25 57.62
N THR A 469 7.17 61.29 58.19
CA THR A 469 7.62 61.25 59.61
C THR A 469 6.76 62.10 60.57
N PRO A 470 6.16 61.53 61.65
CA PRO A 470 5.45 62.31 62.66
C PRO A 470 6.40 63.00 63.67
N PRO A 471 6.07 64.20 64.19
CA PRO A 471 6.99 65.02 65.00
C PRO A 471 7.10 64.56 66.48
N PRO A 472 8.28 64.70 67.12
CA PRO A 472 8.51 64.29 68.51
C PRO A 472 7.98 65.31 69.55
N ILE A 473 7.28 64.82 70.57
CA ILE A 473 6.74 65.57 71.72
C ILE A 473 7.81 65.66 72.82
N SER A 474 8.42 66.83 73.05
CA SER A 474 9.20 67.06 74.28
C SER A 474 9.33 68.54 74.63
N THR A 475 8.55 69.05 75.60
CA THR A 475 8.94 70.21 76.44
C THR A 475 8.08 70.41 77.70
N LEU A 476 8.74 70.81 78.80
CA LEU A 476 8.26 71.61 79.97
C LEU A 476 7.65 70.91 81.22
N TRP A 477 8.47 70.71 82.26
CA TRP A 477 8.03 70.64 83.67
C TRP A 477 9.02 71.38 84.60
N ASN A 478 8.52 72.23 85.51
CA ASN A 478 9.32 73.00 86.47
C ASN A 478 8.98 72.56 87.91
N VAL A 479 9.97 72.39 88.79
CA VAL A 479 9.79 71.94 90.20
C VAL A 479 10.22 73.05 91.15
N SER A 480 9.34 73.47 92.06
CA SER A 480 9.63 74.47 93.11
C SER A 480 9.29 73.95 94.51
N ASP A 481 10.20 74.17 95.46
CA ASP A 481 10.08 73.80 96.89
C ASP A 481 9.48 74.96 97.71
N GLU A 482 8.47 74.68 98.52
CA GLU A 482 7.87 75.59 99.51
C GLU A 482 7.65 74.84 100.84
N ASP A 483 8.57 74.94 101.83
CA ASP A 483 8.33 75.56 103.15
C ASP A 483 9.53 75.49 104.12
N PHE A 484 9.56 76.42 105.08
CA PHE A 484 10.67 76.75 105.99
C PHE A 484 10.62 76.04 107.36
N ASP A 485 9.69 75.12 107.60
CA ASP A 485 9.54 74.38 108.86
C ASP A 485 9.46 72.86 108.60
N GLY A 486 10.56 72.15 108.91
CA GLY A 486 10.82 70.78 108.45
C GLY A 486 9.68 69.77 108.63
N GLY A 487 9.35 69.09 107.52
CA GLY A 487 8.57 67.84 107.54
C GLY A 487 7.73 67.52 106.29
N VAL A 488 7.60 68.43 105.32
CA VAL A 488 6.76 68.22 104.12
C VAL A 488 7.43 68.81 102.86
N LEU A 489 7.53 68.02 101.79
CA LEU A 489 7.87 68.48 100.43
C LEU A 489 6.58 68.54 99.60
N LEU A 490 6.32 69.68 98.96
CA LEU A 490 5.24 69.88 98.00
C LEU A 490 5.84 70.00 96.60
N ILE A 491 5.37 69.17 95.67
CA ILE A 491 5.77 69.26 94.25
C ILE A 491 4.58 69.81 93.47
N LEU A 492 4.77 71.02 92.93
CA LEU A 492 3.86 71.63 91.95
C LEU A 492 4.33 71.29 90.54
N LEU A 493 3.44 70.73 89.73
CA LEU A 493 3.67 70.44 88.32
C LEU A 493 2.76 71.33 87.47
N SER A 494 3.34 72.27 86.71
CA SER A 494 2.59 73.19 85.85
C SER A 494 2.95 73.01 84.37
N HIS A 495 1.94 72.92 83.50
CA HIS A 495 2.08 72.85 82.04
C HIS A 495 2.11 74.26 81.40
N LEU A 496 2.95 74.45 80.38
CA LEU A 496 3.00 75.63 79.51
C LEU A 496 2.97 75.14 78.05
N GLY A 497 1.84 75.28 77.35
CA GLY A 497 1.71 74.89 75.94
C GLY A 497 0.28 74.49 75.57
N ASP A 498 -0.13 74.80 74.34
CA ASP A 498 -1.49 74.57 73.80
C ASP A 498 -1.65 73.16 73.17
N ASP A 499 -0.61 72.31 73.21
CA ASP A 499 -0.58 70.97 72.57
C ASP A 499 -1.42 69.88 73.27
N TRP A 500 -2.22 70.24 74.30
CA TRP A 500 -3.10 69.28 75.00
C TRP A 500 -4.32 68.86 74.19
N ASP A 501 -4.76 69.72 73.25
CA ASP A 501 -5.95 69.49 72.44
C ASP A 501 -5.66 68.71 71.14
N ASP A 502 -4.38 68.57 70.77
CA ASP A 502 -3.93 67.88 69.55
C ASP A 502 -3.64 66.37 69.77
N LEU A 503 -3.79 65.88 71.01
CA LEU A 503 -3.69 64.46 71.33
C LEU A 503 -5.06 63.77 71.27
N GLU A 504 -5.15 62.67 70.51
CA GLU A 504 -6.33 61.79 70.48
C GLU A 504 -6.68 61.28 71.90
N GLU A 505 -7.97 61.05 72.17
CA GLU A 505 -8.54 60.76 73.50
C GLU A 505 -7.86 59.59 74.24
N TRP A 506 -7.20 58.68 73.52
CA TRP A 506 -6.54 57.49 74.03
C TRP A 506 -5.08 57.70 74.48
N ASP A 507 -4.45 58.80 74.08
CA ASP A 507 -3.04 59.12 74.38
C ASP A 507 -2.87 60.12 75.54
N ARG A 508 -3.97 60.52 76.19
CA ARG A 508 -3.97 61.45 77.33
C ARG A 508 -3.51 60.75 78.62
N PRO A 509 -2.55 61.32 79.40
CA PRO A 509 -2.04 60.71 80.63
C PRO A 509 -3.05 60.81 81.79
N VAL A 510 -3.15 59.75 82.60
CA VAL A 510 -4.31 59.51 83.49
C VAL A 510 -3.95 59.38 84.97
N SER A 511 -2.71 59.05 85.31
CA SER A 511 -2.26 59.07 86.71
C SER A 511 -0.79 59.45 86.83
N LEU A 512 -0.47 60.15 87.92
CA LEU A 512 0.87 60.55 88.29
C LEU A 512 1.27 59.84 89.59
N LYS A 513 2.37 59.10 89.54
CA LYS A 513 2.94 58.40 90.71
C LYS A 513 4.38 58.85 90.93
N VAL A 514 4.76 59.03 92.18
CA VAL A 514 6.14 59.35 92.55
C VAL A 514 6.67 58.31 93.52
N ARG A 515 7.88 57.82 93.25
CA ARG A 515 8.63 56.95 94.16
C ARG A 515 9.88 57.67 94.63
N TYR A 516 10.26 57.45 95.88
CA TYR A 516 11.50 58.00 96.42
C TYR A 516 12.40 56.94 97.05
N SER A 517 13.71 57.03 96.82
CA SER A 517 14.74 56.18 97.43
C SER A 517 15.78 57.00 98.18
N THR A 518 16.43 56.38 99.16
CA THR A 518 17.56 56.96 99.92
C THR A 518 18.90 56.30 99.56
N ASN A 519 18.91 55.36 98.60
CA ASN A 519 20.10 54.56 98.28
C ASN A 519 20.92 55.13 97.09
N SER A 520 20.26 55.52 96.00
CA SER A 520 20.92 56.07 94.78
C SER A 520 19.92 56.70 93.80
N ILE A 521 20.41 57.56 92.90
CA ILE A 521 19.59 58.24 91.87
C ILE A 521 18.96 57.28 90.84
N SER A 522 19.54 56.09 90.62
CA SER A 522 19.02 55.07 89.71
C SER A 522 18.05 54.09 90.38
N ASP A 523 17.78 54.24 91.69
CA ASP A 523 16.92 53.35 92.44
C ASP A 523 15.48 53.89 92.50
N CYS A 524 14.64 53.45 91.56
CA CYS A 524 13.21 53.74 91.56
C CYS A 524 12.36 52.67 92.28
N SER A 525 12.98 51.82 93.12
CA SER A 525 12.29 50.73 93.85
C SER A 525 11.72 51.16 95.22
N GLY A 526 11.89 52.43 95.57
CA GLY A 526 11.50 52.97 96.87
C GLY A 526 9.99 53.08 97.11
N ALA A 527 9.62 53.65 98.26
CA ALA A 527 8.22 53.71 98.70
C ALA A 527 7.36 54.54 97.71
N VAL A 528 6.20 53.99 97.36
CA VAL A 528 5.23 54.64 96.46
C VAL A 528 4.41 55.64 97.25
N VAL A 529 4.34 56.88 96.76
CA VAL A 529 3.36 57.88 97.19
C VAL A 529 2.41 58.10 96.02
N ASN A 530 1.17 57.63 96.18
CA ASN A 530 0.13 57.86 95.19
C ASN A 530 -0.34 59.32 95.31
N GLY A 531 -0.45 60.00 94.16
CA GLY A 531 -1.25 61.23 94.06
C GLY A 531 -2.74 60.92 94.26
N PRO A 532 -3.62 61.93 94.35
CA PRO A 532 -5.06 61.70 94.43
C PRO A 532 -5.55 60.87 93.23
N GLU A 533 -6.23 59.75 93.48
CA GLU A 533 -7.07 59.07 92.49
C GLU A 533 -8.37 59.87 92.38
N GLU A 534 -8.49 60.69 91.33
CA GLU A 534 -9.77 61.30 90.94
C GLU A 534 -10.16 60.86 89.54
N ASP A 535 -11.48 60.70 89.31
CA ASP A 535 -12.07 60.17 88.07
C ASP A 535 -11.61 60.97 86.85
N ALA A 536 -11.02 60.29 85.87
CA ALA A 536 -10.42 60.88 84.67
C ALA A 536 -11.40 61.57 83.69
N LEU A 537 -12.69 61.64 84.03
CA LEU A 537 -13.76 62.17 83.17
C LEU A 537 -14.15 63.62 83.50
N GLU A 538 -13.59 64.26 84.55
CA GLU A 538 -14.01 65.60 84.99
C GLU A 538 -12.86 66.65 85.16
N LEU A 539 -11.71 66.52 84.49
CA LEU A 539 -10.61 67.50 84.64
C LEU A 539 -10.00 67.98 83.31
N ASP A 540 -10.10 69.29 83.05
CA ASP A 540 -9.40 70.04 81.98
C ASP A 540 -7.89 70.26 82.28
N ARG A 541 -7.36 69.79 83.44
CA ARG A 541 -5.94 69.95 83.85
C ARG A 541 -5.49 68.85 84.82
N PRO A 542 -4.22 68.40 84.80
CA PRO A 542 -3.75 67.32 85.68
C PRO A 542 -3.64 67.73 87.17
N PRO A 543 -3.88 66.80 88.11
CA PRO A 543 -3.72 67.04 89.55
C PRO A 543 -2.26 67.36 89.89
N SER A 544 -2.04 68.47 90.60
CA SER A 544 -0.75 69.17 90.59
C SER A 544 -0.02 69.19 91.93
N VAL A 545 -0.38 68.33 92.90
CA VAL A 545 0.26 68.33 94.23
C VAL A 545 0.45 66.93 94.78
N ILE A 546 1.71 66.55 95.06
CA ILE A 546 2.08 65.34 95.81
C ILE A 546 2.71 65.75 97.13
N ARG A 547 2.27 65.13 98.23
CA ARG A 547 2.67 65.45 99.61
C ARG A 547 3.48 64.33 100.22
N PHE A 548 4.71 64.62 100.65
CA PHE A 548 5.55 63.71 101.42
C PHE A 548 5.42 64.00 102.92
N GLU A 549 5.21 62.98 103.75
CA GLU A 549 5.17 63.09 105.20
C GLU A 549 6.26 62.21 105.85
N ASN A 550 6.75 62.59 107.04
CA ASN A 550 7.77 61.87 107.82
C ASN A 550 9.18 61.78 107.18
N LEU A 551 9.62 62.84 106.49
CA LEU A 551 11.01 62.94 106.03
C LEU A 551 11.95 63.23 107.22
N THR A 552 13.14 62.64 107.19
CA THR A 552 14.15 62.79 108.25
C THR A 552 15.10 63.92 107.88
N ASP A 553 15.27 64.89 108.79
CA ASP A 553 16.11 66.07 108.56
C ASP A 553 17.58 65.68 108.34
N GLY A 554 18.20 66.18 107.27
CA GLY A 554 19.59 65.90 106.89
C GLY A 554 19.86 64.64 106.05
N GLN A 555 18.83 63.95 105.54
CA GLN A 555 18.96 62.78 104.65
C GLN A 555 18.65 63.14 103.19
N GLU A 556 19.45 62.65 102.23
CA GLU A 556 19.17 62.81 100.79
C GLU A 556 18.09 61.83 100.32
N TYR A 557 17.20 62.33 99.45
CA TYR A 557 16.12 61.56 98.83
C TYR A 557 16.18 61.75 97.31
N TYR A 558 16.13 60.66 96.55
CA TYR A 558 16.06 60.65 95.08
C TYR A 558 14.63 60.35 94.64
N LEU A 559 14.09 61.11 93.69
CA LEU A 559 12.71 60.96 93.20
C LEU A 559 12.67 60.41 91.77
N CYS A 560 11.74 59.49 91.52
CA CYS A 560 11.35 59.04 90.18
C CYS A 560 9.88 59.38 89.92
N LEU A 561 9.60 60.08 88.81
CA LEU A 561 8.25 60.41 88.35
C LEU A 561 7.76 59.40 87.31
N PHE A 562 6.57 58.89 87.54
CA PHE A 562 5.88 57.96 86.65
C PHE A 562 4.57 58.57 86.17
N ILE A 563 4.32 58.48 84.85
CA ILE A 563 3.03 58.79 84.25
C ILE A 563 2.43 57.49 83.72
N SER A 564 1.11 57.31 83.86
CA SER A 564 0.42 56.18 83.24
C SER A 564 -0.57 56.58 82.13
N ASP A 565 -0.69 55.73 81.12
CA ASP A 565 -1.77 55.81 80.13
C ASP A 565 -3.08 55.15 80.62
N ILE A 566 -4.17 55.29 79.86
CA ILE A 566 -5.48 54.68 80.15
C ILE A 566 -5.47 53.14 80.16
N ARG A 567 -4.39 52.50 79.67
CA ARG A 567 -4.21 51.05 79.62
C ARG A 567 -3.42 50.52 80.83
N GLY A 568 -2.93 51.41 81.71
CA GLY A 568 -2.21 51.07 82.92
C GLY A 568 -0.69 50.87 82.73
N ASN A 569 -0.14 51.30 81.59
CA ASN A 569 1.31 51.26 81.36
C ASN A 569 1.99 52.41 82.12
N GLU A 570 3.00 52.13 82.94
CA GLU A 570 3.78 53.15 83.67
C GLU A 570 5.05 53.53 82.88
N TYR A 571 5.22 54.82 82.61
CA TYR A 571 6.38 55.41 81.93
C TYR A 571 7.22 56.23 82.92
N ILE A 572 8.54 56.03 82.92
CA ILE A 572 9.48 56.86 83.68
C ILE A 572 9.84 58.08 82.85
N LEU A 573 9.70 59.28 83.42
CA LEU A 573 10.19 60.50 82.80
C LEU A 573 11.71 60.60 82.96
N GLY A 574 12.44 60.44 81.86
CA GLY A 574 13.89 60.67 81.78
C GLY A 574 14.24 62.10 81.33
N PRO A 575 15.51 62.53 81.42
CA PRO A 575 15.98 63.78 80.82
C PRO A 575 15.92 63.73 79.29
N GLU A 576 16.05 64.89 78.65
CA GLU A 576 15.95 65.11 77.19
C GLU A 576 16.58 63.98 76.35
N SER A 577 15.81 63.53 75.34
CA SER A 577 16.18 62.50 74.35
C SER A 577 16.20 61.04 74.81
N ALA A 578 15.68 60.70 75.99
CA ALA A 578 15.38 59.31 76.35
C ALA A 578 14.00 58.88 75.83
N ILE A 579 13.94 57.82 75.03
CA ILE A 579 12.69 57.12 74.70
C ILE A 579 12.11 56.57 76.02
N PRO A 580 10.82 56.77 76.35
CA PRO A 580 10.20 56.17 77.52
C PRO A 580 10.40 54.66 77.49
N THR A 581 11.17 54.12 78.42
CA THR A 581 11.44 52.67 78.49
C THR A 581 10.48 52.02 79.47
N ILE A 582 9.87 50.91 79.04
CA ILE A 582 9.01 50.08 79.88
C ILE A 582 9.91 49.23 80.78
N ASN A 583 9.81 49.42 82.11
CA ASN A 583 10.32 48.50 83.14
C ASN A 583 11.83 48.21 83.23
N GLU A 584 12.74 49.04 82.70
CA GLU A 584 14.19 48.87 82.92
C GLU A 584 14.90 50.15 83.38
N ALA A 585 15.77 50.04 84.39
CA ALA A 585 16.54 51.15 84.95
C ALA A 585 17.82 51.43 84.13
N PRO A 586 18.20 52.70 83.88
CA PRO A 586 19.41 53.02 83.13
C PRO A 586 20.69 52.63 83.90
N LEU A 587 21.56 51.86 83.23
CA LEU A 587 22.88 51.45 83.69
C LEU A 587 23.86 52.64 83.65
N TYR A 588 24.29 53.12 84.83
CA TYR A 588 25.33 54.15 84.96
C TYR A 588 26.61 53.57 85.56
N ASN A 589 27.76 53.84 84.93
CA ASN A 589 29.08 53.43 85.43
C ASN A 589 30.04 54.63 85.49
N GLY A 590 29.83 55.50 86.49
CA GLY A 590 30.88 56.23 87.19
C GLY A 590 31.36 57.59 86.65
N GLY A 591 31.21 58.62 87.51
CA GLY A 591 32.15 59.75 87.65
C GLY A 591 31.65 61.13 87.21
N LEU A 592 30.93 61.85 88.09
CA LEU A 592 30.57 63.26 87.92
C LEU A 592 31.73 64.21 88.28
N THR A 593 32.01 65.18 87.42
CA THR A 593 32.47 66.53 87.80
C THR A 593 31.60 67.55 87.08
N ASN A 594 31.26 68.66 87.74
CA ASN A 594 30.30 69.69 87.32
C ASN A 594 30.60 70.31 85.94
N GLU A 595 30.20 69.65 84.86
CA GLU A 595 29.75 70.19 83.57
C GLU A 595 29.48 68.97 82.67
N ILE A 596 28.34 69.00 81.99
CA ILE A 596 27.78 67.90 81.22
C ILE A 596 28.74 67.53 80.08
N ALA A 597 29.27 66.30 80.09
CA ALA A 597 29.91 65.70 78.92
C ALA A 597 28.88 64.87 78.16
N TYR A 598 28.59 65.28 76.93
CA TYR A 598 27.85 64.51 75.93
C TYR A 598 28.62 64.60 74.61
N ILE A 599 28.98 63.47 74.01
CA ILE A 599 29.16 63.35 72.55
C ILE A 599 28.77 61.94 72.11
N GLY A 600 27.82 61.85 71.18
CA GLY A 600 27.52 60.66 70.39
C GLY A 600 27.59 60.99 68.88
N GLU A 601 28.17 60.05 68.14
CA GLU A 601 28.09 59.80 66.68
C GLU A 601 28.85 60.72 65.69
N LEU A 602 29.42 60.05 64.67
CA LEU A 602 30.58 60.46 63.85
C LEU A 602 30.41 61.79 63.10
N TRP A 603 31.39 62.68 63.25
CA TRP A 603 31.74 63.69 62.23
C TRP A 603 33.24 63.58 61.93
N ILE A 604 33.63 63.70 60.65
CA ILE A 604 35.04 63.79 60.26
C ILE A 604 35.62 65.05 60.91
N LEU A 605 36.35 64.89 62.01
CA LEU A 605 37.14 65.96 62.60
C LEU A 605 38.58 65.84 62.11
N ASN A 606 39.05 66.91 61.48
CA ASN A 606 40.45 67.16 61.18
C ASN A 606 41.29 67.03 62.46
N LEU A 607 42.14 65.99 62.56
CA LEU A 607 43.12 65.86 63.64
C LEU A 607 44.40 66.60 63.25
N CYS A 608 44.32 67.92 63.33
CA CYS A 608 45.43 68.79 63.68
C CYS A 608 44.87 69.85 64.63
N ASP A 609 44.57 69.44 65.87
CA ASP A 609 44.90 70.26 67.04
C ASP A 609 44.61 69.51 68.36
N TYR A 610 45.58 69.61 69.28
CA TYR A 610 45.63 69.17 70.69
C TYR A 610 45.70 67.66 70.93
N PHE A 611 46.81 67.06 71.36
CA PHE A 611 47.86 67.51 72.28
C PHE A 611 49.19 66.94 71.75
N THR A 612 50.33 67.61 71.82
CA THR A 612 50.96 68.30 72.94
C THR A 612 52.14 69.09 72.37
N ASP A 613 52.61 70.11 73.09
CA ASP A 613 54.03 70.47 73.21
C ASP A 613 55.01 69.88 72.17
N GLU A 614 55.51 70.78 71.32
CA GLU A 614 56.74 70.75 70.49
C GLU A 614 57.14 69.45 69.71
N GLU A 615 57.32 69.64 68.39
CA GLU A 615 58.12 68.84 67.42
C GLU A 615 57.43 67.82 66.45
N THR A 616 57.12 68.31 65.23
CA THR A 616 57.28 67.69 63.86
C THR A 616 56.47 66.44 63.35
N PRO A 617 56.23 66.32 62.00
CA PRO A 617 55.20 65.46 61.35
C PRO A 617 55.74 64.19 60.63
N CYS A 618 54.88 63.22 60.24
CA CYS A 618 55.05 62.17 59.18
C CYS A 618 53.82 61.22 59.16
N GLU A 619 53.16 60.87 58.03
CA GLU A 619 53.52 60.01 56.87
C GLU A 619 53.26 58.48 57.05
N GLU A 620 52.55 57.93 56.05
CA GLU A 620 52.35 56.53 55.60
C GLU A 620 51.50 55.49 56.39
N LEU A 621 50.74 54.72 55.58
CA LEU A 621 50.18 53.35 55.75
C LEU A 621 48.70 53.13 56.14
N GLU A 622 47.95 52.62 55.16
CA GLU A 622 46.73 51.82 55.28
C GLU A 622 47.02 50.41 55.87
N VAL A 623 46.01 49.80 56.53
CA VAL A 623 45.40 48.48 56.23
C VAL A 623 44.56 47.97 57.42
N SER A 624 43.46 47.27 57.08
CA SER A 624 42.40 46.69 57.92
C SER A 624 42.73 45.36 58.65
N SER A 625 41.87 44.96 59.59
CA SER A 625 41.60 43.53 59.97
C SER A 625 40.25 43.45 60.71
N SER A 626 39.23 42.66 60.34
CA SER A 626 39.07 41.23 59.98
C SER A 626 39.12 40.25 61.16
N THR A 627 38.10 39.40 61.28
CA THR A 627 38.26 38.00 61.69
C THR A 627 37.62 37.09 60.64
N ASN A 628 38.33 36.03 60.24
CA ASN A 628 37.95 34.95 59.31
C ASN A 628 37.99 35.23 57.79
N ARG A 629 39.21 35.02 57.25
CA ARG A 629 39.77 35.36 55.93
C ARG A 629 39.94 34.14 55.01
N LEU A 630 40.19 34.39 53.72
CA LEU A 630 41.43 33.89 53.10
C LEU A 630 41.95 34.89 52.04
N GLY A 631 43.24 35.22 52.14
CA GLY A 631 43.88 36.27 51.34
C GLY A 631 44.67 35.74 50.15
N ILE A 632 45.08 36.64 49.25
CA ILE A 632 46.03 36.31 48.16
C ILE A 632 47.03 37.46 47.94
N ASN A 633 48.27 36.99 47.72
CA ASN A 633 49.55 37.64 47.49
C ASN A 633 49.58 38.56 46.24
N SER A 634 50.20 39.74 46.37
CA SER A 634 50.12 40.86 45.43
C SER A 634 51.13 40.86 44.27
N VAL A 635 51.79 39.74 43.95
CA VAL A 635 52.85 39.76 42.92
C VAL A 635 52.38 39.40 41.50
N ASN A 636 51.22 38.77 41.28
CA ASN A 636 50.74 38.48 39.91
C ASN A 636 49.20 38.43 39.84
N LYS A 637 48.53 39.59 39.68
CA LYS A 637 47.07 39.75 39.58
C LYS A 637 46.41 38.76 38.58
N SER A 638 46.05 37.58 39.07
CA SER A 638 45.16 36.63 38.41
C SER A 638 44.68 35.63 39.44
N VAL A 639 43.36 35.42 39.53
CA VAL A 639 42.77 34.22 40.13
C VAL A 639 41.56 33.85 39.28
N SER A 640 41.67 32.71 38.61
CA SER A 640 40.66 32.09 37.78
C SER A 640 39.72 31.22 38.62
N TRP A 641 38.49 31.08 38.14
CA TRP A 641 37.38 30.39 38.79
C TRP A 641 37.13 29.03 38.13
N ARG A 642 36.82 27.99 38.92
CA ARG A 642 36.06 26.80 38.47
C ARG A 642 35.25 26.16 39.62
N PRO A 643 34.04 25.66 39.35
CA PRO A 643 33.09 25.14 40.35
C PRO A 643 33.12 23.60 40.47
N THR A 644 32.63 23.12 41.61
CA THR A 644 32.05 21.78 41.84
C THR A 644 31.12 21.96 43.06
N GLY A 645 29.84 21.63 43.13
CA GLY A 645 29.07 20.59 42.46
C GLY A 645 28.28 19.83 43.54
N THR A 646 27.02 19.54 43.23
CA THR A 646 26.12 18.46 43.72
C THR A 646 25.59 18.42 45.16
N ASP A 647 24.26 18.39 45.20
CA ASP A 647 23.32 17.69 46.09
C ASP A 647 22.90 18.27 47.45
N ALA A 648 21.55 18.27 47.59
CA ALA A 648 20.64 18.56 48.70
C ALA A 648 20.25 20.02 48.93
#